data_AF-A0A151Z5Q8-F1
#
_entry.id   AF-A0A151Z5Q8-F1
#
_cell.length_a   1.000
_cell.length_b   1.000
_cell.length_c   1.000
_cell.angle_alpha   90.00
_cell.angle_beta   90.00
_cell.angle_gamma   90.00
#
_symmetry.space_group_name_H-M   'P 1'
#
loop_
_entity.id
_entity.type
_entity.pdbx_description
1 polymer ?
#
loop_
_entity_poly.entity_id
_entity_poly.type
_entity_poly.pdbx_seq_one_letter_code
_entity_poly.pdbx_strand_id
1 'polypeptide(L)'
;MEFKGSMLTKLIYIFIIFNLVVNCQNDGSSKTISQCGELSDIIKSLGDVINKTLSLLKIIPDSTTSNSFASNESCVVRNSKRYSLDIDELLLGETSSSSPRFFEIKNMLNVTGNLIVGGKSNVDLTCSSGILCLNSGKKLQITGKLNNKDKSTIRAENLITLDKGSQFQVDKDISIDSPLLQNNGGLLNLDAPTSVSGNIEVLNNGLLNLNAILQLKNLTSKNGNLTLLSNSNISSKSSNFNMDNSNLNIEMGNININSIILNQNSKIQSLNGNIKLNLFSNIFNNNNNGINLIGNKLDFRSMNSNGLVTIENSDYLTDDGDSIALEVGSRLNLNTVNFQVTNQLFQNEDLINLQDGIFNLKSKLIHSKGTSKIVGKKNQFHMNGDLFTVDNQSEFDFQNSLISIESGDFQVNDNSNLNFEDKSDFTCSCKLKMNKQTNFNLKNSKYQHKSYPMELYEDSKFTTDSSSTVFENSIDLFGNSIINLSSLSNTLLTGGANTRLLLNNNSTLNIDNNSSVVMDNDTTLNITDTSSINIQKNSNIQFKNSLVEKGKNSQFTISDGSKVHVQGNSGITLDGETLMSSSSLVIDDTSNFNVLGLLNLDNSDALLKSSSRMIVNSGGIINLQGTSKFLNQNEFYSLGGMELGENSKFENQGKMVTIGSAVPEPSNKIKSQSGNVVNSGQWEFNNHQDVLFKSLENQGEIKVKKSQITVDQLLLSTGSTLELQDSVINQLGDDSVVSLSNGGQLSGSGTVNSNVTCGNSTLGNMNSISNLNITGNAETSNETSIDINIQNDSEYSTISIEKNLYIQNGGVLNVYFQNTSTMSNNNNYTFIRYATTTNQNTFSKVVIHYYDTETSSVKSIQDPCKYKLKHSTTSLSLLVSSQSCQISSSGDDSISETFSNKKSYMKLALCVVGGVVGFAIIASIIIWKKRIIGNYLMIKRENILVRINSRNSM
;
A
#
# COMPACT_ATOMS: atom_id res chain seq x y z
N MET A 1 -81.43 8.04 -46.70
CA MET A 1 -81.66 8.97 -47.83
C MET A 1 -81.74 8.15 -49.10
N GLU A 2 -82.88 8.26 -49.78
CA GLU A 2 -83.25 7.61 -51.04
C GLU A 2 -82.54 8.25 -52.25
N PHE A 3 -82.33 7.42 -53.29
CA PHE A 3 -82.59 7.60 -54.74
C PHE A 3 -81.61 6.70 -55.52
N LYS A 4 -82.01 5.51 -56.02
CA LYS A 4 -82.75 5.17 -57.26
C LYS A 4 -82.07 5.57 -58.58
N GLY A 5 -81.84 4.54 -59.40
CA GLY A 5 -81.80 4.59 -60.88
C GLY A 5 -80.39 4.48 -61.49
N SER A 6 -80.16 3.85 -62.65
CA SER A 6 -81.00 3.02 -63.52
C SER A 6 -80.10 2.43 -64.63
N MET A 7 -80.55 1.32 -65.21
CA MET A 7 -80.49 0.98 -66.64
C MET A 7 -79.33 1.53 -67.48
N LEU A 8 -78.34 0.68 -67.80
CA LEU A 8 -77.65 0.77 -69.09
C LEU A 8 -76.88 -0.52 -69.46
N THR A 9 -77.50 -1.69 -69.51
CA THR A 9 -76.86 -2.85 -70.18
C THR A 9 -77.80 -3.96 -70.67
N LYS A 10 -79.13 -3.78 -70.61
CA LYS A 10 -80.12 -4.75 -71.13
C LYS A 10 -80.83 -4.31 -72.41
N LEU A 11 -80.23 -3.39 -73.19
CA LEU A 11 -80.89 -2.77 -74.35
C LEU A 11 -80.05 -2.79 -75.64
N ILE A 12 -79.15 -3.76 -75.81
CA ILE A 12 -78.36 -3.89 -77.07
C ILE A 12 -78.42 -5.29 -77.73
N TYR A 13 -79.06 -6.32 -77.12
CA TYR A 13 -79.21 -7.63 -77.77
C TYR A 13 -80.61 -8.00 -78.28
N ILE A 14 -81.59 -7.10 -78.15
CA ILE A 14 -82.92 -7.22 -78.79
C ILE A 14 -83.14 -6.03 -79.72
N PHE A 15 -82.19 -5.81 -80.65
CA PHE A 15 -82.37 -4.80 -81.71
C PHE A 15 -81.77 -5.17 -83.08
N ILE A 16 -81.21 -6.37 -83.30
CA ILE A 16 -80.60 -6.72 -84.62
C ILE A 16 -81.10 -8.05 -85.23
N ILE A 17 -82.16 -8.68 -84.68
CA ILE A 17 -82.95 -9.70 -85.41
C ILE A 17 -84.46 -9.43 -85.23
N PHE A 18 -84.85 -8.16 -85.40
CA PHE A 18 -86.26 -7.78 -85.62
C PHE A 18 -86.35 -6.53 -86.49
N ASN A 19 -85.57 -6.51 -87.58
CA ASN A 19 -85.70 -5.53 -88.66
C ASN A 19 -86.55 -6.11 -89.80
N LEU A 20 -87.70 -6.71 -89.44
CA LEU A 20 -88.62 -7.32 -90.39
C LEU A 20 -90.06 -7.40 -89.85
N VAL A 21 -90.57 -6.31 -89.26
CA VAL A 21 -92.03 -6.05 -89.23
C VAL A 21 -92.29 -4.55 -89.16
N VAL A 22 -92.62 -3.92 -90.28
CA VAL A 22 -93.61 -2.83 -90.33
C VAL A 22 -94.25 -2.85 -91.72
N ASN A 23 -95.48 -3.35 -91.86
CA ASN A 23 -96.62 -2.47 -92.15
C ASN A 23 -97.97 -3.20 -92.32
N CYS A 24 -98.99 -2.45 -91.91
CA CYS A 24 -100.41 -2.52 -92.27
C CYS A 24 -101.34 -3.48 -91.49
N GLN A 25 -102.06 -2.81 -90.58
CA GLN A 25 -103.44 -3.03 -90.16
C GLN A 25 -104.44 -3.32 -91.30
N ASN A 26 -105.57 -3.86 -90.87
CA ASN A 26 -106.93 -3.82 -91.41
C ASN A 26 -107.30 -4.77 -92.56
N ASP A 27 -108.00 -5.86 -92.20
CA ASP A 27 -109.45 -6.05 -92.39
C ASP A 27 -109.72 -7.53 -92.09
N GLY A 28 -110.61 -7.89 -91.16
CA GLY A 28 -112.04 -7.81 -91.40
C GLY A 28 -112.52 -9.07 -92.12
N SER A 29 -112.74 -10.17 -91.40
CA SER A 29 -113.92 -11.05 -91.53
C SER A 29 -113.74 -12.44 -90.91
N SER A 30 -114.87 -12.89 -90.35
CA SER A 30 -115.22 -14.21 -89.84
C SER A 30 -114.62 -15.42 -90.57
N LYS A 31 -114.14 -16.43 -89.81
CA LYS A 31 -114.84 -17.72 -89.64
C LYS A 31 -114.09 -18.67 -88.70
N THR A 32 -114.92 -19.36 -87.96
CA THR A 32 -114.77 -20.51 -87.05
C THR A 32 -113.90 -21.69 -87.51
N ILE A 33 -113.25 -22.28 -86.50
CA ILE A 33 -113.23 -23.71 -86.12
C ILE A 33 -112.35 -24.70 -86.92
N SER A 34 -111.54 -25.42 -86.13
CA SER A 34 -110.98 -26.78 -86.32
C SER A 34 -109.90 -26.92 -87.38
N GLN A 35 -108.79 -27.64 -87.17
CA GLN A 35 -108.44 -28.71 -86.22
C GLN A 35 -106.92 -28.60 -86.02
N CYS A 36 -106.41 -28.69 -84.78
CA CYS A 36 -105.93 -29.96 -84.19
C CYS A 36 -105.06 -30.74 -85.19
N GLY A 37 -103.77 -30.95 -84.97
CA GLY A 37 -102.98 -30.85 -83.75
C GLY A 37 -101.84 -31.84 -83.92
N GLU A 38 -100.62 -31.42 -83.57
CA GLU A 38 -99.48 -32.29 -83.25
C GLU A 38 -98.28 -31.36 -82.93
N LEU A 39 -98.36 -30.68 -81.78
CA LEU A 39 -97.22 -29.96 -81.17
C LEU A 39 -97.05 -30.31 -79.68
N SER A 40 -97.68 -31.42 -79.26
CA SER A 40 -97.62 -31.97 -77.90
C SER A 40 -96.56 -33.07 -77.75
N ASP A 41 -96.09 -33.67 -78.86
CA ASP A 41 -95.11 -34.77 -78.83
C ASP A 41 -93.67 -34.35 -79.17
N ILE A 42 -93.46 -33.10 -79.57
CA ILE A 42 -92.11 -32.50 -79.76
C ILE A 42 -91.63 -31.82 -78.46
N ILE A 43 -92.53 -31.45 -77.54
CA ILE A 43 -92.18 -30.81 -76.26
C ILE A 43 -91.85 -31.82 -75.15
N LYS A 44 -92.22 -33.11 -75.32
CA LYS A 44 -91.78 -34.20 -74.41
C LYS A 44 -90.41 -34.79 -74.75
N SER A 45 -89.90 -34.62 -75.98
CA SER A 45 -88.59 -35.16 -76.41
C SER A 45 -87.43 -34.16 -76.32
N LEU A 46 -87.69 -32.89 -76.01
CA LEU A 46 -86.66 -31.87 -75.72
C LEU A 46 -86.37 -31.70 -74.21
N GLY A 47 -87.23 -32.24 -73.33
CA GLY A 47 -87.04 -32.27 -71.87
C GLY A 47 -86.02 -33.31 -71.38
N ASP A 48 -85.82 -34.41 -72.12
CA ASP A 48 -84.90 -35.49 -71.75
C ASP A 48 -83.51 -35.38 -72.39
N VAL A 49 -83.33 -34.46 -73.35
CA VAL A 49 -82.03 -34.20 -73.99
C VAL A 49 -81.26 -33.05 -73.31
N ILE A 50 -81.96 -32.11 -72.66
CA ILE A 50 -81.32 -31.03 -71.88
C ILE A 50 -80.85 -31.51 -70.49
N ASN A 51 -81.37 -32.62 -69.97
CA ASN A 51 -80.91 -33.24 -68.72
C ASN A 51 -79.76 -34.26 -68.87
N LYS A 52 -79.27 -34.51 -70.10
CA LYS A 52 -78.20 -35.49 -70.37
C LYS A 52 -76.92 -34.91 -70.99
N THR A 53 -76.82 -33.58 -71.06
CA THR A 53 -75.59 -32.84 -71.44
C THR A 53 -75.17 -31.87 -70.33
N LEU A 54 -75.40 -32.27 -69.08
CA LEU A 54 -74.94 -31.63 -67.85
C LEU A 54 -74.21 -32.64 -66.94
N SER A 55 -73.61 -33.64 -67.57
CA SER A 55 -72.84 -34.73 -66.95
C SER A 55 -71.54 -34.96 -67.74
N LEU A 56 -70.61 -34.02 -67.64
CA LEU A 56 -69.18 -34.25 -67.84
C LEU A 56 -68.44 -33.22 -66.98
N LEU A 57 -67.78 -33.75 -65.94
CA LEU A 57 -66.98 -33.09 -64.89
C LEU A 57 -67.75 -32.37 -63.76
N LYS A 58 -68.76 -33.08 -63.22
CA LYS A 58 -69.10 -33.04 -61.79
C LYS A 58 -68.53 -34.33 -61.19
N ILE A 59 -67.31 -34.27 -60.64
CA ILE A 59 -66.79 -35.34 -59.78
C ILE A 59 -67.40 -35.09 -58.40
N ILE A 60 -68.51 -35.79 -58.14
CA ILE A 60 -68.91 -36.21 -56.79
C ILE A 60 -68.46 -37.67 -56.71
N PRO A 61 -67.45 -38.01 -55.90
CA PRO A 61 -67.16 -39.38 -55.54
C PRO A 61 -67.96 -39.74 -54.29
N ASP A 62 -68.64 -40.88 -54.38
CA ASP A 62 -69.09 -41.63 -53.22
C ASP A 62 -67.98 -41.75 -52.18
N SER A 63 -68.39 -41.64 -50.93
CA SER A 63 -67.64 -42.05 -49.76
C SER A 63 -67.03 -43.44 -49.99
N THR A 64 -65.68 -43.52 -50.00
CA THR A 64 -64.82 -44.65 -49.58
C THR A 64 -63.51 -44.85 -50.38
N THR A 65 -63.14 -44.01 -51.35
CA THR A 65 -61.77 -44.08 -51.93
C THR A 65 -61.16 -42.71 -52.22
N SER A 66 -59.84 -42.59 -51.98
CA SER A 66 -59.02 -41.39 -52.13
C SER A 66 -59.03 -40.84 -53.56
N ASN A 67 -59.34 -39.56 -53.74
CA ASN A 67 -59.35 -38.91 -55.06
C ASN A 67 -58.08 -38.08 -55.27
N SER A 68 -57.27 -38.47 -56.26
CA SER A 68 -56.09 -37.73 -56.72
C SER A 68 -56.43 -36.94 -57.99
N PHE A 69 -56.03 -35.66 -58.06
CA PHE A 69 -56.01 -34.93 -59.34
C PHE A 69 -54.85 -35.46 -60.18
N ALA A 70 -55.09 -36.45 -61.05
CA ALA A 70 -54.12 -37.07 -61.95
C ALA A 70 -54.35 -36.70 -63.43
N SER A 71 -53.59 -35.74 -63.97
CA SER A 71 -53.52 -35.51 -65.43
C SER A 71 -52.14 -34.99 -65.85
N ASN A 72 -51.64 -35.45 -67.00
CA ASN A 72 -50.24 -35.41 -67.44
C ASN A 72 -49.74 -34.10 -68.09
N GLU A 73 -50.46 -32.98 -67.97
CA GLU A 73 -49.99 -31.68 -68.46
C GLU A 73 -50.26 -30.60 -67.41
N SER A 74 -49.40 -29.57 -67.35
CA SER A 74 -49.40 -28.48 -66.37
C SER A 74 -50.81 -27.92 -66.11
N CYS A 75 -51.48 -28.45 -65.09
CA CYS A 75 -52.85 -28.08 -64.77
C CYS A 75 -52.84 -26.81 -63.91
N VAL A 76 -52.81 -25.65 -64.57
CA VAL A 76 -53.09 -24.38 -63.87
C VAL A 76 -54.57 -24.38 -63.52
N VAL A 77 -54.93 -24.83 -62.32
CA VAL A 77 -56.28 -24.67 -61.78
C VAL A 77 -56.51 -23.18 -61.49
N ARG A 78 -56.88 -22.40 -62.51
CA ARG A 78 -57.28 -21.00 -62.34
C ARG A 78 -58.68 -20.95 -61.76
N ASN A 79 -58.79 -20.98 -60.44
CA ASN A 79 -60.08 -20.75 -59.78
C ASN A 79 -60.48 -19.28 -59.90
N SER A 80 -61.49 -18.99 -60.73
CA SER A 80 -62.13 -17.67 -60.83
C SER A 80 -63.30 -17.47 -59.84
N LYS A 81 -63.63 -18.48 -59.03
CA LYS A 81 -64.69 -18.47 -58.00
C LYS A 81 -64.20 -19.10 -56.68
N ARG A 82 -64.90 -18.90 -55.56
CA ARG A 82 -64.65 -19.60 -54.28
C ARG A 82 -65.09 -21.06 -54.42
N TYR A 83 -64.24 -22.03 -54.06
CA TYR A 83 -64.57 -23.46 -54.11
C TYR A 83 -64.72 -24.01 -52.70
N SER A 84 -65.84 -24.69 -52.45
CA SER A 84 -66.08 -25.47 -51.23
C SER A 84 -66.30 -26.92 -51.64
N LEU A 85 -65.41 -27.80 -51.19
CA LEU A 85 -65.41 -29.22 -51.47
C LEU A 85 -65.74 -29.96 -50.18
N ASP A 86 -66.87 -30.68 -50.19
CA ASP A 86 -67.27 -31.53 -49.08
C ASP A 86 -66.74 -32.94 -49.31
N ILE A 87 -65.48 -33.17 -48.94
CA ILE A 87 -64.75 -34.42 -49.18
C ILE A 87 -63.85 -34.73 -47.98
N ASP A 88 -63.70 -36.01 -47.66
CA ASP A 88 -62.89 -36.48 -46.53
C ASP A 88 -61.40 -36.19 -46.69
N GLU A 89 -60.89 -36.22 -47.92
CA GLU A 89 -59.48 -35.95 -48.23
C GLU A 89 -59.33 -35.41 -49.66
N LEU A 90 -58.59 -34.31 -49.80
CA LEU A 90 -58.17 -33.72 -51.06
C LEU A 90 -56.66 -33.80 -51.22
N LEU A 91 -56.19 -34.51 -52.25
CA LEU A 91 -54.77 -34.60 -52.60
C LEU A 91 -54.42 -33.68 -53.79
N LEU A 92 -53.64 -32.64 -53.52
CA LEU A 92 -53.05 -31.75 -54.53
C LEU A 92 -51.73 -32.35 -55.04
N GLY A 93 -51.85 -33.26 -56.02
CA GLY A 93 -50.77 -33.94 -56.77
C GLY A 93 -50.29 -35.27 -56.17
N GLU A 94 -49.53 -36.05 -56.94
CA GLU A 94 -49.22 -37.46 -56.61
C GLU A 94 -47.98 -37.63 -55.71
N THR A 95 -48.00 -38.68 -54.88
CA THR A 95 -46.88 -39.06 -54.00
C THR A 95 -45.73 -39.77 -54.73
N SER A 96 -45.93 -40.27 -55.96
CA SER A 96 -44.97 -41.16 -56.65
C SER A 96 -44.56 -40.77 -58.09
N SER A 97 -45.12 -39.71 -58.69
CA SER A 97 -44.85 -39.37 -60.11
C SER A 97 -43.42 -38.83 -60.35
N SER A 98 -42.90 -38.90 -61.59
CA SER A 98 -41.54 -38.45 -61.92
C SER A 98 -41.40 -36.94 -62.18
N SER A 99 -42.50 -36.20 -62.36
CA SER A 99 -42.49 -34.79 -62.80
C SER A 99 -43.19 -33.85 -61.81
N PRO A 100 -42.61 -32.68 -61.48
CA PRO A 100 -43.20 -31.73 -60.55
C PRO A 100 -44.49 -31.12 -61.11
N ARG A 101 -45.54 -31.01 -60.29
CA ARG A 101 -46.82 -30.38 -60.67
C ARG A 101 -47.00 -29.03 -60.00
N PHE A 102 -47.51 -28.04 -60.73
CA PHE A 102 -47.72 -26.67 -60.23
C PHE A 102 -49.21 -26.37 -60.12
N PHE A 103 -49.63 -25.90 -58.95
CA PHE A 103 -50.99 -25.45 -58.66
C PHE A 103 -50.94 -23.98 -58.23
N GLU A 104 -51.92 -23.18 -58.65
CA GLU A 104 -52.02 -21.77 -58.30
C GLU A 104 -53.41 -21.47 -57.74
N ILE A 105 -53.50 -21.08 -56.47
CA ILE A 105 -54.75 -20.80 -55.76
C ILE A 105 -54.96 -19.29 -55.72
N LYS A 106 -55.81 -18.79 -56.64
CA LYS A 106 -56.13 -17.36 -56.80
C LYS A 106 -57.28 -16.84 -55.92
N ASN A 107 -58.02 -17.73 -55.29
CA ASN A 107 -59.24 -17.47 -54.51
C ASN A 107 -59.29 -18.45 -53.32
N MET A 108 -60.39 -18.49 -52.57
CA MET A 108 -60.58 -19.46 -51.48
C MET A 108 -60.77 -20.90 -51.98
N LEU A 109 -59.96 -21.82 -51.46
CA LEU A 109 -60.20 -23.27 -51.48
C LEU A 109 -60.60 -23.73 -50.07
N ASN A 110 -61.84 -24.18 -49.93
CA ASN A 110 -62.40 -24.72 -48.71
C ASN A 110 -62.63 -26.23 -48.86
N VAL A 111 -62.11 -27.04 -47.94
CA VAL A 111 -62.22 -28.50 -47.90
C VAL A 111 -62.74 -28.89 -46.52
N THR A 112 -63.83 -29.67 -46.43
CA THR A 112 -64.38 -30.09 -45.12
C THR A 112 -63.54 -31.15 -44.41
N GLY A 113 -62.82 -31.99 -45.17
CA GLY A 113 -61.89 -32.99 -44.66
C GLY A 113 -60.42 -32.55 -44.69
N ASN A 114 -59.51 -33.51 -44.91
CA ASN A 114 -58.06 -33.28 -44.97
C ASN A 114 -57.64 -32.65 -46.31
N LEU A 115 -56.63 -31.79 -46.29
CA LEU A 115 -55.98 -31.24 -47.48
C LEU A 115 -54.52 -31.66 -47.49
N ILE A 116 -54.06 -32.32 -48.56
CA ILE A 116 -52.69 -32.81 -48.69
C ILE A 116 -52.02 -32.14 -49.91
N VAL A 117 -50.89 -31.47 -49.70
CA VAL A 117 -49.99 -31.00 -50.76
C VAL A 117 -48.96 -32.10 -51.03
N GLY A 118 -49.06 -32.78 -52.17
CA GLY A 118 -48.25 -33.95 -52.52
C GLY A 118 -46.75 -33.68 -52.71
N GLY A 119 -45.91 -34.70 -52.53
CA GLY A 119 -44.44 -34.62 -52.38
C GLY A 119 -43.66 -33.95 -53.53
N LYS A 120 -44.21 -33.97 -54.74
CA LYS A 120 -43.65 -33.31 -55.92
C LYS A 120 -44.57 -32.22 -56.47
N SER A 121 -45.46 -31.69 -55.63
CA SER A 121 -46.33 -30.57 -55.97
C SER A 121 -45.73 -29.26 -55.50
N ASN A 122 -45.98 -28.20 -56.26
CA ASN A 122 -45.73 -26.82 -55.88
C ASN A 122 -47.04 -26.03 -55.93
N VAL A 123 -47.53 -25.57 -54.79
CA VAL A 123 -48.79 -24.85 -54.66
C VAL A 123 -48.49 -23.39 -54.33
N ASP A 124 -48.84 -22.47 -55.22
CA ASP A 124 -48.72 -21.03 -55.01
C ASP A 124 -50.05 -20.46 -54.52
N LEU A 125 -50.04 -19.70 -53.41
CA LEU A 125 -51.18 -18.93 -52.91
C LEU A 125 -51.07 -17.50 -53.43
N THR A 126 -51.99 -17.12 -54.31
CA THR A 126 -52.06 -15.80 -54.98
C THR A 126 -53.43 -15.16 -54.78
N CYS A 127 -54.06 -15.36 -53.61
CA CYS A 127 -55.37 -14.78 -53.34
C CYS A 127 -55.23 -13.28 -53.07
N SER A 128 -55.79 -12.46 -53.95
CA SER A 128 -55.77 -11.02 -53.77
C SER A 128 -56.53 -10.60 -52.49
N SER A 129 -55.93 -9.70 -51.70
CA SER A 129 -56.58 -8.91 -50.62
C SER A 129 -56.76 -9.53 -49.23
N GLY A 130 -55.88 -10.42 -48.75
CA GLY A 130 -55.90 -10.87 -47.35
C GLY A 130 -57.08 -11.76 -46.96
N ILE A 131 -57.69 -12.41 -47.95
CA ILE A 131 -58.81 -13.33 -47.79
C ILE A 131 -58.27 -14.72 -47.38
N LEU A 132 -59.10 -15.51 -46.71
CA LEU A 132 -58.88 -16.95 -46.51
C LEU A 132 -58.63 -17.66 -47.85
N CYS A 133 -57.39 -18.09 -48.08
CA CYS A 133 -56.92 -18.79 -49.27
C CYS A 133 -57.17 -20.29 -49.20
N LEU A 134 -56.85 -20.86 -48.05
CA LEU A 134 -56.94 -22.29 -47.79
C LEU A 134 -57.71 -22.50 -46.50
N ASN A 135 -58.76 -23.30 -46.54
CA ASN A 135 -59.48 -23.77 -45.37
C ASN A 135 -59.58 -25.29 -45.41
N SER A 136 -59.03 -25.95 -44.38
CA SER A 136 -59.19 -27.38 -44.14
C SER A 136 -60.00 -27.59 -42.87
N GLY A 137 -61.14 -28.26 -42.98
CA GLY A 137 -62.01 -28.60 -41.86
C GLY A 137 -61.41 -29.67 -40.93
N LYS A 138 -60.25 -30.25 -41.28
CA LYS A 138 -59.50 -31.15 -40.39
C LYS A 138 -58.01 -30.81 -40.38
N LYS A 139 -57.22 -31.45 -41.25
CA LYS A 139 -55.74 -31.34 -41.29
C LYS A 139 -55.27 -30.76 -42.62
N LEU A 140 -54.23 -29.93 -42.59
CA LEU A 140 -53.43 -29.58 -43.78
C LEU A 140 -52.07 -30.28 -43.70
N GLN A 141 -51.77 -31.17 -44.63
CA GLN A 141 -50.50 -31.90 -44.68
C GLN A 141 -49.69 -31.50 -45.90
N ILE A 142 -48.47 -31.02 -45.68
CA ILE A 142 -47.57 -30.56 -46.72
C ILE A 142 -46.44 -31.58 -46.83
N THR A 143 -46.42 -32.32 -47.95
CA THR A 143 -45.33 -33.24 -48.30
C THR A 143 -44.46 -32.68 -49.43
N GLY A 144 -44.98 -31.76 -50.25
CA GLY A 144 -44.25 -31.03 -51.30
C GLY A 144 -43.97 -29.58 -50.93
N LYS A 145 -44.23 -28.65 -51.86
CA LYS A 145 -43.97 -27.22 -51.68
C LYS A 145 -45.27 -26.39 -51.66
N LEU A 146 -45.41 -25.52 -50.66
CA LEU A 146 -46.45 -24.51 -50.56
C LEU A 146 -45.78 -23.13 -50.51
N ASN A 147 -46.18 -22.19 -51.36
CA ASN A 147 -45.64 -20.83 -51.38
C ASN A 147 -46.76 -19.81 -51.16
N ASN A 148 -46.58 -18.90 -50.22
CA ASN A 148 -47.46 -17.74 -50.07
C ASN A 148 -46.90 -16.55 -50.84
N LYS A 149 -47.50 -16.23 -52.00
CA LYS A 149 -47.04 -15.16 -52.89
C LYS A 149 -47.82 -13.86 -52.76
N ASP A 150 -49.00 -13.89 -52.13
CA ASP A 150 -49.83 -12.72 -51.83
C ASP A 150 -50.26 -12.71 -50.36
N LYS A 151 -50.80 -11.57 -49.88
CA LYS A 151 -51.32 -11.47 -48.52
C LYS A 151 -52.51 -12.42 -48.32
N SER A 152 -52.39 -13.37 -47.40
CA SER A 152 -53.30 -14.53 -47.32
C SER A 152 -53.66 -14.95 -45.89
N THR A 153 -54.75 -15.70 -45.74
CA THR A 153 -55.05 -16.46 -44.52
C THR A 153 -55.17 -17.94 -44.83
N ILE A 154 -54.57 -18.81 -44.01
CA ILE A 154 -54.75 -20.28 -44.05
C ILE A 154 -55.45 -20.69 -42.76
N ARG A 155 -56.46 -21.56 -42.85
CA ARG A 155 -57.12 -22.17 -41.70
C ARG A 155 -57.06 -23.69 -41.77
N ALA A 156 -56.73 -24.33 -40.65
CA ALA A 156 -56.89 -25.76 -40.44
C ALA A 156 -57.46 -25.98 -39.04
N GLU A 157 -58.59 -26.69 -38.91
CA GLU A 157 -59.26 -26.84 -37.61
C GLU A 157 -58.42 -27.58 -36.57
N ASN A 158 -57.61 -28.56 -36.99
CA ASN A 158 -56.83 -29.40 -36.07
C ASN A 158 -55.31 -29.16 -36.14
N LEU A 159 -54.72 -29.32 -37.33
CA LEU A 159 -53.26 -29.41 -37.48
C LEU A 159 -52.82 -29.02 -38.89
N ILE A 160 -51.73 -28.27 -38.98
CA ILE A 160 -50.92 -28.14 -40.18
C ILE A 160 -49.62 -28.93 -39.95
N THR A 161 -49.25 -29.86 -40.83
CA THR A 161 -47.97 -30.58 -40.75
C THR A 161 -47.12 -30.37 -42.01
N LEU A 162 -45.82 -30.21 -41.84
CA LEU A 162 -44.81 -30.24 -42.90
C LEU A 162 -43.99 -31.51 -42.70
N ASP A 163 -43.98 -32.42 -43.66
CA ASP A 163 -43.25 -33.69 -43.56
C ASP A 163 -41.81 -33.56 -44.10
N LYS A 164 -41.00 -34.59 -43.89
CA LYS A 164 -39.60 -34.62 -44.31
C LYS A 164 -39.43 -34.29 -45.80
N GLY A 165 -38.60 -33.28 -46.10
CA GLY A 165 -38.32 -32.84 -47.47
C GLY A 165 -39.37 -31.89 -48.08
N SER A 166 -40.45 -31.57 -47.33
CA SER A 166 -41.41 -30.55 -47.74
C SER A 166 -40.89 -29.13 -47.50
N GLN A 167 -41.50 -28.15 -48.17
CA GLN A 167 -41.19 -26.72 -48.01
C GLN A 167 -42.48 -25.90 -47.89
N PHE A 168 -42.53 -25.01 -46.89
CA PHE A 168 -43.50 -23.93 -46.83
C PHE A 168 -42.75 -22.59 -46.88
N GLN A 169 -42.88 -21.87 -47.99
CA GLN A 169 -42.27 -20.56 -48.24
C GLN A 169 -43.32 -19.46 -48.04
N VAL A 170 -42.98 -18.40 -47.31
CA VAL A 170 -43.87 -17.25 -47.10
C VAL A 170 -43.18 -15.96 -47.58
N ASP A 171 -43.61 -15.45 -48.73
CA ASP A 171 -43.01 -14.27 -49.37
C ASP A 171 -43.83 -12.98 -49.12
N LYS A 172 -45.07 -13.10 -48.62
CA LYS A 172 -45.99 -12.00 -48.24
C LYS A 172 -46.70 -12.29 -46.93
N ASP A 173 -47.30 -11.25 -46.33
CA ASP A 173 -48.05 -11.34 -45.07
C ASP A 173 -48.99 -12.56 -45.01
N ILE A 174 -48.91 -13.35 -43.94
CA ILE A 174 -49.81 -14.49 -43.76
C ILE A 174 -50.37 -14.60 -42.34
N SER A 175 -51.65 -14.92 -42.24
CA SER A 175 -52.29 -15.35 -40.98
C SER A 175 -52.58 -16.85 -41.06
N ILE A 176 -52.06 -17.62 -40.11
CA ILE A 176 -52.26 -19.07 -39.98
C ILE A 176 -53.15 -19.31 -38.77
N ASP A 177 -54.37 -19.74 -39.04
CA ASP A 177 -55.38 -20.07 -38.04
C ASP A 177 -55.42 -21.59 -37.85
N SER A 178 -54.57 -22.11 -36.95
CA SER A 178 -54.48 -23.53 -36.62
C SER A 178 -54.06 -23.69 -35.16
N PRO A 179 -54.62 -24.65 -34.40
CA PRO A 179 -54.17 -24.95 -33.04
C PRO A 179 -52.67 -25.33 -32.99
N LEU A 180 -52.17 -25.99 -34.03
CA LEU A 180 -50.78 -26.45 -34.13
C LEU A 180 -50.27 -26.39 -35.58
N LEU A 181 -49.05 -25.85 -35.75
CA LEU A 181 -48.24 -25.93 -36.96
C LEU A 181 -46.99 -26.76 -36.65
N GLN A 182 -46.95 -27.98 -37.13
CA GLN A 182 -45.88 -28.94 -36.88
C GLN A 182 -44.97 -29.07 -38.11
N ASN A 183 -43.69 -28.73 -37.97
CA ASN A 183 -42.66 -28.96 -38.96
C ASN A 183 -41.85 -30.21 -38.60
N ASN A 184 -42.17 -31.34 -39.22
CA ASN A 184 -41.57 -32.66 -38.98
C ASN A 184 -40.54 -33.01 -40.08
N GLY A 185 -39.37 -32.39 -40.02
CA GLY A 185 -38.26 -32.61 -40.97
C GLY A 185 -38.36 -31.83 -42.30
N GLY A 186 -39.28 -30.88 -42.42
CA GLY A 186 -39.43 -29.98 -43.57
C GLY A 186 -38.72 -28.63 -43.38
N LEU A 187 -38.84 -27.76 -44.38
CA LEU A 187 -38.36 -26.36 -44.36
C LEU A 187 -39.53 -25.39 -44.25
N LEU A 188 -39.64 -24.68 -43.13
CA LEU A 188 -40.55 -23.56 -42.93
C LEU A 188 -39.74 -22.26 -43.08
N ASN A 189 -39.91 -21.55 -44.20
CA ASN A 189 -39.19 -20.32 -44.49
C ASN A 189 -40.14 -19.11 -44.49
N LEU A 190 -39.92 -18.18 -43.57
CA LEU A 190 -40.79 -17.05 -43.27
C LEU A 190 -40.09 -15.72 -43.59
N ASP A 191 -40.24 -15.25 -44.84
CA ASP A 191 -39.63 -14.02 -45.35
C ASP A 191 -40.55 -12.78 -45.27
N ALA A 192 -41.77 -12.94 -44.74
CA ALA A 192 -42.74 -11.86 -44.53
C ALA A 192 -43.52 -12.00 -43.21
N PRO A 193 -44.16 -10.92 -42.70
CA PRO A 193 -44.91 -10.94 -41.45
C PRO A 193 -45.90 -12.12 -41.36
N THR A 194 -45.72 -12.95 -40.35
CA THR A 194 -46.48 -14.19 -40.14
C THR A 194 -47.12 -14.18 -38.76
N SER A 195 -48.43 -14.40 -38.68
CA SER A 195 -49.15 -14.57 -37.42
C SER A 195 -49.72 -15.98 -37.34
N VAL A 196 -49.40 -16.72 -36.28
CA VAL A 196 -49.91 -18.08 -36.02
C VAL A 196 -50.76 -18.04 -34.75
N SER A 197 -52.04 -18.39 -34.84
CA SER A 197 -52.97 -18.34 -33.69
C SER A 197 -52.65 -19.41 -32.64
N GLY A 198 -52.06 -20.54 -33.05
CA GLY A 198 -51.67 -21.66 -32.19
C GLY A 198 -50.17 -21.79 -31.92
N ASN A 199 -49.75 -23.02 -31.62
CA ASN A 199 -48.36 -23.36 -31.33
C ASN A 199 -47.60 -23.73 -32.61
N ILE A 200 -46.28 -23.55 -32.60
CA ILE A 200 -45.37 -24.06 -33.63
C ILE A 200 -44.50 -25.16 -33.00
N GLU A 201 -44.37 -26.30 -33.67
CA GLU A 201 -43.46 -27.38 -33.30
C GLU A 201 -42.44 -27.63 -34.41
N VAL A 202 -41.15 -27.63 -34.12
CA VAL A 202 -40.08 -27.99 -35.07
C VAL A 202 -39.44 -29.29 -34.60
N LEU A 203 -39.64 -30.36 -35.35
CA LEU A 203 -39.30 -31.74 -34.99
C LEU A 203 -38.37 -32.38 -36.02
N ASN A 204 -37.59 -33.37 -35.60
CA ASN A 204 -36.89 -34.33 -36.47
C ASN A 204 -36.04 -33.69 -37.59
N ASN A 205 -35.13 -32.79 -37.21
CA ASN A 205 -34.28 -31.99 -38.09
C ASN A 205 -35.04 -31.03 -39.01
N GLY A 206 -36.27 -30.67 -38.65
CA GLY A 206 -36.99 -29.58 -39.29
C GLY A 206 -36.22 -28.27 -39.19
N LEU A 207 -36.31 -27.46 -40.24
CA LEU A 207 -35.68 -26.15 -40.35
C LEU A 207 -36.75 -25.06 -40.31
N LEU A 208 -36.62 -24.12 -39.38
CA LEU A 208 -37.40 -22.87 -39.37
C LEU A 208 -36.45 -21.71 -39.64
N ASN A 209 -36.61 -21.06 -40.79
CA ASN A 209 -35.89 -19.84 -41.16
C ASN A 209 -36.84 -18.66 -41.03
N LEU A 210 -36.46 -17.65 -40.26
CA LEU A 210 -37.21 -16.41 -40.10
C LEU A 210 -36.38 -15.24 -40.64
N ASN A 211 -37.01 -14.36 -41.41
CA ASN A 211 -36.45 -13.09 -41.88
C ASN A 211 -37.47 -11.94 -41.76
N ALA A 212 -38.48 -12.10 -40.89
CA ALA A 212 -39.58 -11.15 -40.75
C ALA A 212 -40.19 -11.20 -39.33
N ILE A 213 -41.34 -10.54 -39.15
CA ILE A 213 -42.08 -10.55 -37.89
C ILE A 213 -42.84 -11.88 -37.75
N LEU A 214 -42.64 -12.60 -36.64
CA LEU A 214 -43.42 -13.78 -36.28
C LEU A 214 -44.17 -13.54 -34.95
N GLN A 215 -45.49 -13.61 -35.01
CA GLN A 215 -46.37 -13.61 -33.84
C GLN A 215 -46.91 -15.02 -33.63
N LEU A 216 -46.73 -15.58 -32.43
CA LEU A 216 -47.07 -16.98 -32.13
C LEU A 216 -47.42 -17.16 -30.65
N LYS A 217 -48.09 -18.26 -30.29
CA LYS A 217 -48.47 -18.57 -28.88
C LYS A 217 -47.43 -19.35 -28.08
N ASN A 218 -46.83 -20.39 -28.66
CA ASN A 218 -45.64 -21.08 -28.12
C ASN A 218 -44.81 -21.66 -29.27
N LEU A 219 -43.50 -21.79 -29.05
CA LEU A 219 -42.61 -22.49 -29.97
C LEU A 219 -41.90 -23.62 -29.22
N THR A 220 -42.04 -24.84 -29.73
CA THR A 220 -41.31 -26.01 -29.23
C THR A 220 -40.40 -26.53 -30.35
N SER A 221 -39.14 -26.80 -30.03
CA SER A 221 -38.19 -27.44 -30.94
C SER A 221 -37.64 -28.71 -30.31
N LYS A 222 -37.75 -29.85 -31.00
CA LYS A 222 -37.18 -31.14 -30.58
C LYS A 222 -36.37 -31.76 -31.71
N ASN A 223 -35.05 -31.83 -31.55
CA ASN A 223 -34.12 -32.15 -32.64
C ASN A 223 -34.25 -31.21 -33.85
N GLY A 224 -34.64 -29.94 -33.64
CA GLY A 224 -34.86 -28.97 -34.71
C GLY A 224 -33.74 -27.94 -34.82
N ASN A 225 -33.66 -27.25 -35.97
CA ASN A 225 -32.81 -26.07 -36.13
C ASN A 225 -33.67 -24.83 -36.47
N LEU A 226 -33.48 -23.77 -35.70
CA LEU A 226 -34.10 -22.46 -35.90
C LEU A 226 -33.02 -21.46 -36.29
N THR A 227 -33.21 -20.74 -37.39
CA THR A 227 -32.32 -19.67 -37.85
C THR A 227 -33.08 -18.34 -37.94
N LEU A 228 -32.60 -17.31 -37.25
CA LEU A 228 -33.13 -15.95 -37.30
C LEU A 228 -32.20 -15.02 -38.09
N LEU A 229 -32.70 -14.47 -39.19
CA LEU A 229 -31.99 -13.60 -40.13
C LEU A 229 -32.31 -12.11 -39.90
N SER A 230 -31.57 -11.21 -40.57
CA SER A 230 -31.46 -9.75 -40.34
C SER A 230 -32.70 -8.91 -39.96
N ASN A 231 -33.91 -9.29 -40.34
CA ASN A 231 -35.14 -8.55 -39.99
C ASN A 231 -36.11 -9.34 -39.08
N SER A 232 -35.60 -10.38 -38.42
CA SER A 232 -36.41 -11.25 -37.57
C SER A 232 -36.89 -10.53 -36.32
N ASN A 233 -38.21 -10.52 -36.09
CA ASN A 233 -38.79 -10.10 -34.83
C ASN A 233 -39.80 -11.14 -34.37
N ILE A 234 -39.45 -11.87 -33.31
CA ILE A 234 -40.38 -12.78 -32.65
C ILE A 234 -41.00 -12.02 -31.49
N SER A 235 -42.30 -11.79 -31.52
CA SER A 235 -42.99 -11.11 -30.43
C SER A 235 -44.12 -11.95 -29.87
N SER A 236 -44.09 -12.24 -28.58
CA SER A 236 -45.24 -12.74 -27.85
C SER A 236 -45.15 -12.43 -26.35
N LYS A 237 -46.18 -11.76 -25.85
CA LYS A 237 -46.28 -11.34 -24.45
C LYS A 237 -46.51 -12.50 -23.46
N SER A 238 -46.73 -13.73 -23.94
CA SER A 238 -47.03 -14.90 -23.10
C SER A 238 -46.41 -16.21 -23.59
N SER A 239 -45.55 -16.19 -24.62
CA SER A 239 -44.97 -17.43 -25.18
C SER A 239 -43.77 -17.92 -24.41
N ASN A 240 -43.69 -19.25 -24.26
CA ASN A 240 -42.47 -19.94 -23.87
C ASN A 240 -41.82 -20.58 -25.11
N PHE A 241 -40.49 -20.52 -25.17
CA PHE A 241 -39.68 -21.26 -26.14
C PHE A 241 -39.12 -22.48 -25.44
N ASN A 242 -39.50 -23.68 -25.88
CA ASN A 242 -39.01 -24.93 -25.30
C ASN A 242 -38.14 -25.66 -26.32
N MET A 243 -36.85 -25.81 -26.03
CA MET A 243 -35.88 -26.45 -26.92
C MET A 243 -35.34 -27.72 -26.28
N ASP A 244 -35.37 -28.83 -27.02
CA ASP A 244 -34.81 -30.13 -26.65
C ASP A 244 -33.93 -30.64 -27.80
N ASN A 245 -32.64 -30.91 -27.52
CA ASN A 245 -31.61 -31.27 -28.50
C ASN A 245 -31.65 -30.43 -29.80
N SER A 246 -31.85 -29.12 -29.66
CA SER A 246 -32.11 -28.21 -30.79
C SER A 246 -31.12 -27.05 -30.85
N ASN A 247 -30.87 -26.49 -32.04
CA ASN A 247 -30.03 -25.31 -32.22
C ASN A 247 -30.86 -24.08 -32.58
N LEU A 248 -30.61 -22.96 -31.91
CA LEU A 248 -31.11 -21.63 -32.25
C LEU A 248 -29.92 -20.78 -32.71
N ASN A 249 -29.85 -20.53 -34.01
CA ASN A 249 -28.86 -19.67 -34.63
C ASN A 249 -29.46 -18.29 -34.86
N ILE A 250 -28.86 -17.26 -34.29
CA ILE A 250 -29.30 -15.87 -34.42
C ILE A 250 -28.22 -15.12 -35.20
N GLU A 251 -28.49 -14.76 -36.44
CA GLU A 251 -27.59 -13.88 -37.19
C GLU A 251 -27.82 -12.44 -36.73
N MET A 252 -29.07 -11.96 -36.82
CA MET A 252 -29.48 -10.61 -36.42
C MET A 252 -30.99 -10.62 -36.15
N GLY A 253 -31.49 -10.03 -35.05
CA GLY A 253 -32.94 -10.01 -34.77
C GLY A 253 -33.33 -9.65 -33.34
N ASN A 254 -34.64 -9.48 -33.11
CA ASN A 254 -35.25 -9.19 -31.80
C ASN A 254 -36.15 -10.35 -31.37
N ILE A 255 -35.95 -10.88 -30.16
CA ILE A 255 -36.81 -11.90 -29.56
C ILE A 255 -37.41 -11.31 -28.29
N ASN A 256 -38.72 -11.09 -28.31
CA ASN A 256 -39.49 -10.56 -27.19
C ASN A 256 -40.51 -11.63 -26.73
N ILE A 257 -40.13 -12.46 -25.76
CA ILE A 257 -40.88 -13.64 -25.30
C ILE A 257 -40.84 -13.77 -23.77
N ASN A 258 -41.69 -14.61 -23.19
CA ASN A 258 -41.76 -14.74 -21.73
C ASN A 258 -40.57 -15.52 -21.15
N SER A 259 -40.22 -16.68 -21.73
CA SER A 259 -39.12 -17.53 -21.26
C SER A 259 -38.49 -18.35 -22.40
N ILE A 260 -37.23 -18.76 -22.22
CA ILE A 260 -36.56 -19.79 -23.03
C ILE A 260 -36.14 -20.94 -22.10
N ILE A 261 -36.54 -22.16 -22.42
CA ILE A 261 -36.18 -23.38 -21.69
C ILE A 261 -35.29 -24.22 -22.60
N LEU A 262 -34.05 -24.46 -22.16
CA LEU A 262 -33.07 -25.28 -22.86
C LEU A 262 -32.92 -26.63 -22.15
N ASN A 263 -33.41 -27.69 -22.80
CA ASN A 263 -33.24 -29.08 -22.39
C ASN A 263 -32.03 -29.72 -23.11
N GLN A 264 -31.82 -31.01 -22.87
CA GLN A 264 -30.63 -31.80 -23.24
C GLN A 264 -30.00 -31.41 -24.60
N ASN A 265 -28.71 -31.08 -24.62
CA ASN A 265 -27.89 -30.75 -25.79
C ASN A 265 -28.35 -29.57 -26.66
N SER A 266 -29.27 -28.73 -26.18
CA SER A 266 -29.71 -27.55 -26.94
C SER A 266 -28.65 -26.44 -26.92
N LYS A 267 -28.53 -25.66 -28.00
CA LYS A 267 -27.56 -24.57 -28.12
C LYS A 267 -28.22 -23.31 -28.65
N ILE A 268 -27.82 -22.16 -28.10
CA ILE A 268 -28.08 -20.84 -28.70
C ILE A 268 -26.73 -20.31 -29.18
N GLN A 269 -26.65 -19.96 -30.47
CA GLN A 269 -25.46 -19.39 -31.08
C GLN A 269 -25.84 -18.09 -31.78
N SER A 270 -25.12 -17.01 -31.45
CA SER A 270 -25.18 -15.76 -32.22
C SER A 270 -23.92 -15.61 -33.07
N LEU A 271 -24.07 -15.26 -34.35
CA LEU A 271 -22.94 -15.21 -35.28
C LEU A 271 -22.46 -13.81 -35.67
N ASN A 272 -23.24 -12.74 -35.45
CA ASN A 272 -22.85 -11.31 -35.50
C ASN A 272 -24.10 -10.40 -35.58
N GLY A 273 -24.60 -9.85 -34.47
CA GLY A 273 -25.75 -8.94 -34.53
C GLY A 273 -26.20 -8.31 -33.21
N ASN A 274 -26.98 -7.23 -33.31
CA ASN A 274 -27.71 -6.64 -32.17
C ASN A 274 -28.83 -7.59 -31.74
N ILE A 275 -28.62 -8.42 -30.71
CA ILE A 275 -29.65 -9.33 -30.18
C ILE A 275 -30.41 -8.66 -29.05
N LYS A 276 -31.55 -8.05 -29.36
CA LYS A 276 -32.47 -7.69 -28.29
C LYS A 276 -33.27 -8.92 -27.87
N LEU A 277 -32.81 -9.63 -26.83
CA LEU A 277 -33.70 -10.50 -26.06
C LEU A 277 -34.47 -9.58 -25.09
N ASN A 278 -35.79 -9.70 -24.99
CA ASN A 278 -36.55 -9.12 -23.87
C ASN A 278 -37.28 -10.29 -23.24
N LEU A 279 -36.72 -10.82 -22.15
CA LEU A 279 -37.30 -11.94 -21.42
C LEU A 279 -38.03 -11.42 -20.19
N PHE A 280 -39.32 -11.73 -20.08
CA PHE A 280 -40.14 -11.29 -18.94
C PHE A 280 -39.94 -12.12 -17.67
N SER A 281 -39.46 -13.37 -17.80
CA SER A 281 -39.18 -14.30 -16.70
C SER A 281 -37.77 -14.88 -16.78
N ASN A 282 -37.56 -16.13 -17.18
CA ASN A 282 -36.27 -16.83 -17.02
C ASN A 282 -35.75 -17.50 -18.31
N ILE A 283 -34.42 -17.63 -18.41
CA ILE A 283 -33.77 -18.72 -19.14
C ILE A 283 -33.54 -19.86 -18.14
N PHE A 284 -34.01 -21.06 -18.44
CA PHE A 284 -33.72 -22.27 -17.66
C PHE A 284 -32.87 -23.23 -18.48
N ASN A 285 -31.66 -23.53 -18.00
CA ASN A 285 -30.79 -24.53 -18.61
C ASN A 285 -30.46 -25.63 -17.60
N ASN A 286 -31.15 -26.77 -17.72
CA ASN A 286 -31.12 -27.85 -16.74
C ASN A 286 -29.95 -28.84 -16.91
N ASN A 287 -29.05 -28.67 -17.88
CA ASN A 287 -27.95 -29.61 -18.19
C ASN A 287 -26.67 -28.89 -18.69
N ASN A 288 -25.59 -29.63 -18.99
CA ASN A 288 -24.29 -29.16 -19.56
C ASN A 288 -24.38 -28.49 -20.97
N ASN A 289 -25.43 -27.73 -21.23
CA ASN A 289 -25.63 -27.05 -22.51
C ASN A 289 -24.84 -25.75 -22.56
N GLY A 290 -24.32 -25.42 -23.74
CA GLY A 290 -23.61 -24.18 -24.01
C GLY A 290 -24.53 -23.08 -24.54
N ILE A 291 -24.55 -21.93 -23.89
CA ILE A 291 -25.11 -20.68 -24.44
C ILE A 291 -23.93 -19.85 -24.94
N ASN A 292 -23.87 -19.54 -26.23
CA ASN A 292 -22.84 -18.67 -26.80
C ASN A 292 -23.49 -17.44 -27.48
N LEU A 293 -23.37 -16.27 -26.85
CA LEU A 293 -23.98 -15.03 -27.30
C LEU A 293 -22.89 -14.03 -27.69
N ILE A 294 -22.73 -13.80 -29.00
CA ILE A 294 -21.86 -12.77 -29.57
C ILE A 294 -22.73 -11.62 -30.08
N GLY A 295 -22.61 -10.39 -29.54
CA GLY A 295 -23.38 -9.25 -30.08
C GLY A 295 -23.53 -8.03 -29.17
N ASN A 296 -23.76 -6.86 -29.81
CA ASN A 296 -23.58 -5.53 -29.22
C ASN A 296 -24.56 -5.14 -28.10
N LYS A 297 -25.73 -5.77 -27.95
CA LYS A 297 -26.65 -5.45 -26.84
C LYS A 297 -27.37 -6.70 -26.43
N LEU A 298 -27.36 -7.03 -25.14
CA LEU A 298 -28.08 -8.17 -24.56
C LEU A 298 -28.83 -7.66 -23.33
N ASP A 299 -30.12 -7.97 -23.24
CA ASP A 299 -31.01 -7.47 -22.19
C ASP A 299 -31.81 -8.67 -21.66
N PHE A 300 -31.77 -8.92 -20.35
CA PHE A 300 -32.53 -9.99 -19.72
C PHE A 300 -32.79 -9.66 -18.25
N ARG A 301 -33.91 -10.16 -17.71
CA ARG A 301 -34.28 -9.97 -16.30
C ARG A 301 -33.62 -10.99 -15.37
N SER A 302 -33.53 -12.26 -15.78
CA SER A 302 -32.87 -13.32 -15.00
C SER A 302 -32.44 -14.49 -15.89
N MET A 303 -31.34 -15.12 -15.50
CA MET A 303 -30.77 -16.29 -16.17
C MET A 303 -30.37 -17.32 -15.11
N ASN A 304 -30.93 -18.52 -15.20
CA ASN A 304 -30.50 -19.67 -14.41
C ASN A 304 -29.97 -20.74 -15.37
N SER A 305 -28.67 -21.03 -15.27
CA SER A 305 -27.99 -22.00 -16.14
C SER A 305 -27.04 -22.90 -15.37
N ASN A 306 -27.24 -24.21 -15.45
CA ASN A 306 -26.29 -25.18 -14.92
C ASN A 306 -25.11 -25.46 -15.89
N GLY A 307 -25.15 -24.94 -17.12
CA GLY A 307 -24.12 -25.15 -18.15
C GLY A 307 -23.27 -23.90 -18.46
N LEU A 308 -22.27 -24.07 -19.34
CA LEU A 308 -21.36 -23.01 -19.78
C LEU A 308 -22.12 -21.88 -20.51
N VAL A 309 -21.97 -20.65 -20.01
CA VAL A 309 -22.45 -19.45 -20.68
C VAL A 309 -21.25 -18.62 -21.13
N THR A 310 -21.14 -18.35 -22.42
CA THR A 310 -20.15 -17.44 -23.01
C THR A 310 -20.87 -16.26 -23.63
N ILE A 311 -20.50 -15.04 -23.21
CA ILE A 311 -20.98 -13.79 -23.80
C ILE A 311 -19.77 -13.01 -24.30
N GLU A 312 -19.74 -12.65 -25.58
CA GLU A 312 -18.62 -11.92 -26.20
C GLU A 312 -19.11 -10.66 -26.94
N ASN A 313 -18.31 -9.59 -26.88
CA ASN A 313 -18.49 -8.35 -27.64
C ASN A 313 -19.88 -7.70 -27.46
N SER A 314 -20.29 -7.44 -26.21
CA SER A 314 -21.53 -6.72 -25.93
C SER A 314 -21.25 -5.30 -25.42
N ASP A 315 -21.81 -4.30 -26.12
CA ASP A 315 -21.67 -2.88 -25.77
C ASP A 315 -22.40 -2.55 -24.47
N TYR A 316 -23.52 -3.25 -24.19
CA TYR A 316 -24.34 -3.03 -23.00
C TYR A 316 -25.11 -4.30 -22.58
N LEU A 317 -24.85 -4.74 -21.35
CA LEU A 317 -25.79 -5.49 -20.52
C LEU A 317 -26.44 -4.51 -19.54
N THR A 318 -27.68 -4.13 -19.80
CA THR A 318 -28.46 -3.19 -18.98
C THR A 318 -29.62 -3.90 -18.29
N ASP A 319 -29.79 -3.59 -17.01
CA ASP A 319 -30.93 -4.00 -16.20
C ASP A 319 -32.00 -2.90 -16.21
N ASP A 320 -33.22 -3.22 -16.67
CA ASP A 320 -34.41 -2.35 -16.56
C ASP A 320 -35.29 -2.71 -15.31
N GLY A 321 -34.82 -3.60 -14.41
CA GLY A 321 -35.56 -4.11 -13.25
C GLY A 321 -34.79 -4.06 -11.90
N ASP A 322 -35.48 -4.41 -10.80
CA ASP A 322 -34.96 -4.27 -9.42
C ASP A 322 -34.00 -5.40 -8.97
N SER A 323 -33.82 -6.47 -9.75
CA SER A 323 -32.94 -7.60 -9.37
C SER A 323 -32.67 -8.58 -10.53
N ILE A 324 -31.41 -8.68 -10.96
CA ILE A 324 -30.93 -9.81 -11.77
C ILE A 324 -30.39 -10.90 -10.84
N ALA A 325 -31.06 -12.05 -10.81
CA ALA A 325 -30.45 -13.30 -10.33
C ALA A 325 -29.77 -13.97 -11.53
N LEU A 326 -28.44 -13.99 -11.51
CA LEU A 326 -27.63 -14.78 -12.44
C LEU A 326 -27.11 -15.99 -11.66
N GLU A 327 -27.82 -17.10 -11.75
CA GLU A 327 -27.45 -18.35 -11.08
C GLU A 327 -26.80 -19.25 -12.13
N VAL A 328 -25.47 -19.32 -12.15
CA VAL A 328 -24.73 -20.05 -13.21
C VAL A 328 -23.95 -21.20 -12.60
N GLY A 329 -24.61 -22.34 -12.37
CA GLY A 329 -24.06 -23.49 -11.62
C GLY A 329 -22.85 -24.22 -12.22
N SER A 330 -22.10 -23.62 -13.16
CA SER A 330 -20.79 -24.16 -13.57
C SER A 330 -19.78 -23.10 -14.03
N ARG A 331 -19.99 -22.47 -15.20
CA ARG A 331 -19.01 -21.53 -15.78
C ARG A 331 -19.65 -20.37 -16.53
N LEU A 332 -19.23 -19.14 -16.23
CA LEU A 332 -19.59 -17.93 -16.95
C LEU A 332 -18.33 -17.26 -17.53
N ASN A 333 -18.28 -17.09 -18.85
CA ASN A 333 -17.21 -16.36 -19.53
C ASN A 333 -17.78 -15.06 -20.13
N LEU A 334 -17.26 -13.92 -19.69
CA LEU A 334 -17.63 -12.59 -20.19
C LEU A 334 -16.39 -11.93 -20.85
N ASN A 335 -16.38 -11.83 -22.17
CA ASN A 335 -15.27 -11.29 -22.95
C ASN A 335 -15.67 -9.97 -23.63
N THR A 336 -14.96 -8.87 -23.33
CA THR A 336 -15.20 -7.53 -23.94
C THR A 336 -16.63 -7.04 -23.73
N VAL A 337 -17.04 -6.92 -22.46
CA VAL A 337 -18.42 -6.60 -22.05
C VAL A 337 -18.45 -5.34 -21.19
N ASN A 338 -19.40 -4.44 -21.45
CA ASN A 338 -19.80 -3.42 -20.48
C ASN A 338 -21.02 -3.93 -19.69
N PHE A 339 -20.79 -4.25 -18.42
CA PHE A 339 -21.76 -4.87 -17.54
C PHE A 339 -22.25 -3.85 -16.51
N GLN A 340 -23.54 -3.53 -16.51
CA GLN A 340 -24.14 -2.65 -15.51
C GLN A 340 -25.24 -3.40 -14.76
N VAL A 341 -25.07 -3.61 -13.45
CA VAL A 341 -26.05 -4.36 -12.65
C VAL A 341 -26.36 -3.67 -11.33
N THR A 342 -27.64 -3.62 -11.00
CA THR A 342 -28.18 -2.93 -9.82
C THR A 342 -28.29 -3.84 -8.61
N ASN A 343 -28.51 -5.16 -8.75
CA ASN A 343 -28.46 -6.11 -7.64
C ASN A 343 -28.04 -7.48 -8.16
N GLN A 344 -27.05 -8.11 -7.52
CA GLN A 344 -26.54 -9.40 -7.99
C GLN A 344 -26.07 -10.30 -6.86
N LEU A 345 -26.39 -11.59 -6.99
CA LEU A 345 -26.07 -12.63 -6.05
C LEU A 345 -25.43 -13.78 -6.83
N PHE A 346 -24.14 -14.05 -6.60
CA PHE A 346 -23.45 -15.21 -7.16
C PHE A 346 -23.59 -16.36 -6.16
N GLN A 347 -24.29 -17.44 -6.53
CA GLN A 347 -24.52 -18.58 -5.63
C GLN A 347 -23.96 -19.86 -6.23
N ASN A 348 -23.19 -20.61 -5.41
CA ASN A 348 -22.60 -21.93 -5.67
C ASN A 348 -21.28 -21.91 -6.47
N GLU A 349 -20.69 -23.11 -6.68
CA GLU A 349 -19.32 -23.43 -7.16
C GLU A 349 -18.95 -22.88 -8.56
N ASP A 350 -19.21 -21.60 -8.77
CA ASP A 350 -19.18 -20.95 -10.07
C ASP A 350 -17.77 -20.46 -10.36
N LEU A 351 -17.25 -20.78 -11.55
CA LEU A 351 -16.08 -20.11 -12.12
C LEU A 351 -16.55 -18.99 -13.04
N ILE A 352 -16.28 -17.75 -12.67
CA ILE A 352 -16.60 -16.55 -13.46
C ILE A 352 -15.30 -16.01 -14.04
N ASN A 353 -15.12 -16.13 -15.36
CA ASN A 353 -13.99 -15.54 -16.06
C ASN A 353 -14.42 -14.22 -16.72
N LEU A 354 -13.80 -13.13 -16.30
CA LEU A 354 -14.00 -11.78 -16.80
C LEU A 354 -12.75 -11.37 -17.60
N GLN A 355 -12.89 -11.01 -18.87
CA GLN A 355 -11.76 -10.57 -19.68
C GLN A 355 -12.07 -9.30 -20.48
N ASP A 356 -11.15 -8.33 -20.41
CA ASP A 356 -11.15 -7.09 -21.21
C ASP A 356 -12.48 -6.29 -21.10
N GLY A 357 -13.17 -6.33 -19.95
CA GLY A 357 -14.49 -5.73 -19.73
C GLY A 357 -14.53 -4.55 -18.75
N ILE A 358 -15.63 -3.79 -18.76
CA ILE A 358 -15.97 -2.74 -17.79
C ILE A 358 -17.19 -3.22 -16.99
N PHE A 359 -17.06 -3.34 -15.68
CA PHE A 359 -18.09 -3.83 -14.77
C PHE A 359 -18.46 -2.73 -13.80
N ASN A 360 -19.67 -2.18 -13.91
CA ASN A 360 -20.21 -1.18 -13.00
C ASN A 360 -21.32 -1.81 -12.17
N LEU A 361 -21.03 -2.10 -10.91
CA LEU A 361 -21.94 -2.73 -9.97
C LEU A 361 -22.48 -1.68 -9.02
N LYS A 362 -23.76 -1.35 -9.19
CA LYS A 362 -24.49 -0.38 -8.38
C LYS A 362 -25.43 -1.13 -7.43
N SER A 363 -24.91 -1.97 -6.55
CA SER A 363 -25.75 -2.88 -5.76
C SER A 363 -25.64 -2.75 -4.25
N LYS A 364 -26.74 -3.13 -3.59
CA LYS A 364 -26.88 -3.11 -2.13
C LYS A 364 -26.21 -4.32 -1.45
N LEU A 365 -26.07 -5.44 -2.17
CA LEU A 365 -25.46 -6.67 -1.68
C LEU A 365 -24.94 -7.49 -2.85
N ILE A 366 -23.64 -7.78 -2.88
CA ILE A 366 -23.10 -8.93 -3.60
C ILE A 366 -22.60 -9.89 -2.54
N HIS A 367 -23.14 -11.10 -2.57
CA HIS A 367 -22.78 -12.15 -1.65
C HIS A 367 -22.35 -13.35 -2.49
N SER A 368 -21.06 -13.66 -2.46
CA SER A 368 -20.54 -14.92 -3.01
C SER A 368 -20.73 -16.01 -1.96
N LYS A 369 -21.53 -17.05 -2.27
CA LYS A 369 -21.71 -18.22 -1.39
C LYS A 369 -21.12 -19.47 -2.01
N GLY A 370 -20.28 -20.17 -1.25
CA GLY A 370 -19.58 -21.39 -1.66
C GLY A 370 -18.15 -21.12 -2.14
N THR A 371 -17.53 -22.11 -2.77
CA THR A 371 -16.15 -22.09 -3.30
C THR A 371 -16.03 -21.35 -4.65
N SER A 372 -16.84 -20.31 -4.85
CA SER A 372 -16.90 -19.58 -6.12
C SER A 372 -15.55 -18.93 -6.42
N LYS A 373 -15.13 -18.97 -7.69
CA LYS A 373 -13.87 -18.39 -8.17
C LYS A 373 -14.16 -17.33 -9.24
N ILE A 374 -13.83 -16.07 -8.97
CA ILE A 374 -13.92 -14.97 -9.94
C ILE A 374 -12.52 -14.66 -10.44
N VAL A 375 -12.26 -14.85 -11.73
CA VAL A 375 -10.99 -14.54 -12.37
C VAL A 375 -11.16 -13.38 -13.33
N GLY A 376 -10.48 -12.27 -13.08
CA GLY A 376 -10.50 -11.08 -13.92
C GLY A 376 -9.15 -10.80 -14.59
N LYS A 377 -9.12 -10.63 -15.90
CA LYS A 377 -7.94 -10.16 -16.62
C LYS A 377 -8.24 -8.90 -17.44
N LYS A 378 -7.47 -7.83 -17.22
CA LYS A 378 -7.59 -6.54 -17.94
C LYS A 378 -8.95 -5.86 -17.80
N ASN A 379 -9.59 -5.97 -16.63
CA ASN A 379 -10.92 -5.42 -16.42
C ASN A 379 -10.88 -4.06 -15.72
N GLN A 380 -11.94 -3.28 -15.88
CA GLN A 380 -12.28 -2.17 -15.01
C GLN A 380 -13.49 -2.58 -14.16
N PHE A 381 -13.34 -2.62 -12.85
CA PHE A 381 -14.36 -3.06 -11.91
C PHE A 381 -14.69 -1.92 -10.97
N HIS A 382 -15.88 -1.37 -11.08
CA HIS A 382 -16.35 -0.24 -10.31
C HIS A 382 -17.56 -0.65 -9.49
N MET A 383 -17.42 -0.60 -8.17
CA MET A 383 -18.45 -0.93 -7.21
C MET A 383 -18.86 0.32 -6.45
N ASN A 384 -20.16 0.62 -6.47
CA ASN A 384 -20.75 1.71 -5.72
C ASN A 384 -22.04 1.17 -5.06
N GLY A 385 -21.94 0.82 -3.78
CA GLY A 385 -22.94 0.05 -3.07
C GLY A 385 -22.86 0.22 -1.55
N ASP A 386 -23.86 -0.31 -0.84
CA ASP A 386 -23.93 -0.27 0.63
C ASP A 386 -23.06 -1.37 1.28
N LEU A 387 -23.08 -2.60 0.74
CA LEU A 387 -22.38 -3.75 1.28
C LEU A 387 -21.91 -4.71 0.16
N PHE A 388 -20.62 -5.02 0.16
CA PHE A 388 -20.00 -6.06 -0.68
C PHE A 388 -19.44 -7.15 0.24
N THR A 389 -19.81 -8.42 0.01
CA THR A 389 -19.40 -9.54 0.87
C THR A 389 -18.84 -10.71 0.06
N VAL A 390 -17.61 -11.08 0.36
CA VAL A 390 -16.94 -12.28 -0.16
C VAL A 390 -16.85 -13.29 0.98
N ASP A 391 -17.44 -14.47 0.83
CA ASP A 391 -17.63 -15.42 1.93
C ASP A 391 -17.41 -16.87 1.47
N ASN A 392 -17.36 -17.79 2.43
CA ASN A 392 -17.37 -19.24 2.25
C ASN A 392 -16.26 -19.82 1.35
N GLN A 393 -15.00 -19.42 1.55
CA GLN A 393 -13.83 -19.90 0.78
C GLN A 393 -13.82 -19.47 -0.69
N SER A 394 -14.43 -18.31 -0.99
CA SER A 394 -14.42 -17.74 -2.34
C SER A 394 -13.01 -17.26 -2.72
N GLU A 395 -12.68 -17.29 -4.01
CA GLU A 395 -11.40 -16.82 -4.55
C GLU A 395 -11.62 -15.76 -5.63
N PHE A 396 -10.98 -14.60 -5.50
CA PHE A 396 -11.07 -13.50 -6.44
C PHE A 396 -9.66 -13.21 -6.97
N ASP A 397 -9.40 -13.54 -8.24
CA ASP A 397 -8.09 -13.41 -8.87
C ASP A 397 -8.12 -12.35 -9.97
N PHE A 398 -7.52 -11.20 -9.75
CA PHE A 398 -7.44 -10.13 -10.75
C PHE A 398 -6.02 -9.90 -11.25
N GLN A 399 -5.86 -9.81 -12.57
CA GLN A 399 -4.60 -9.54 -13.25
C GLN A 399 -4.72 -8.31 -14.15
N ASN A 400 -3.77 -7.38 -14.07
CA ASN A 400 -3.73 -6.13 -14.85
C ASN A 400 -5.10 -5.39 -14.88
N SER A 401 -5.81 -5.36 -13.75
CA SER A 401 -7.17 -4.83 -13.66
C SER A 401 -7.23 -3.57 -12.80
N LEU A 402 -8.18 -2.68 -13.10
CA LEU A 402 -8.51 -1.50 -12.30
C LEU A 402 -9.75 -1.83 -11.46
N ILE A 403 -9.62 -1.85 -10.13
CA ILE A 403 -10.73 -2.13 -9.23
C ILE A 403 -10.95 -0.91 -8.32
N SER A 404 -12.18 -0.43 -8.24
CA SER A 404 -12.58 0.69 -7.39
C SER A 404 -13.84 0.35 -6.62
N ILE A 405 -13.80 0.48 -5.30
CA ILE A 405 -14.97 0.44 -4.43
C ILE A 405 -15.14 1.85 -3.83
N GLU A 406 -16.17 2.57 -4.25
CA GLU A 406 -16.32 4.00 -3.92
C GLU A 406 -16.95 4.26 -2.55
N SER A 407 -17.80 3.35 -2.07
CA SER A 407 -18.57 3.52 -0.84
C SER A 407 -19.00 2.18 -0.25
N GLY A 408 -19.53 2.21 0.97
CA GLY A 408 -20.12 1.06 1.66
C GLY A 408 -19.15 0.26 2.52
N ASP A 409 -19.61 -0.90 2.95
CA ASP A 409 -18.84 -1.90 3.68
C ASP A 409 -18.34 -2.98 2.70
N PHE A 410 -17.05 -3.30 2.74
CA PHE A 410 -16.49 -4.47 2.06
C PHE A 410 -16.07 -5.51 3.10
N GLN A 411 -16.77 -6.63 3.15
CA GLN A 411 -16.50 -7.73 4.07
C GLN A 411 -15.91 -8.93 3.32
N VAL A 412 -14.84 -9.50 3.86
CA VAL A 412 -14.20 -10.73 3.39
C VAL A 412 -14.19 -11.70 4.56
N ASN A 413 -14.77 -12.89 4.39
CA ASN A 413 -15.02 -13.84 5.47
C ASN A 413 -14.62 -15.28 5.09
N ASP A 414 -14.59 -16.16 6.09
CA ASP A 414 -14.57 -17.62 5.99
C ASP A 414 -13.51 -18.18 5.00
N ASN A 415 -12.22 -17.92 5.25
CA ASN A 415 -11.08 -18.40 4.47
C ASN A 415 -11.05 -17.97 2.99
N SER A 416 -11.74 -16.88 2.65
CA SER A 416 -11.74 -16.35 1.28
C SER A 416 -10.41 -15.68 0.90
N ASN A 417 -10.09 -15.70 -0.39
CA ASN A 417 -8.85 -15.15 -0.95
C ASN A 417 -9.14 -14.06 -1.97
N LEU A 418 -8.46 -12.92 -1.85
CA LEU A 418 -8.43 -11.85 -2.83
C LEU A 418 -7.00 -11.71 -3.34
N ASN A 419 -6.75 -11.98 -4.62
CA ASN A 419 -5.44 -11.94 -5.25
C ASN A 419 -5.43 -10.88 -6.35
N PHE A 420 -4.49 -9.95 -6.28
CA PHE A 420 -4.34 -8.86 -7.24
C PHE A 420 -2.91 -8.84 -7.78
N GLU A 421 -2.73 -9.27 -9.03
CA GLU A 421 -1.43 -9.46 -9.66
C GLU A 421 -1.23 -8.57 -10.89
N ASP A 422 0.02 -8.48 -11.35
CA ASP A 422 0.41 -7.97 -12.67
C ASP A 422 -0.12 -6.57 -12.99
N LYS A 423 0.24 -5.57 -12.18
CA LYS A 423 -0.15 -4.15 -12.34
C LYS A 423 -1.64 -3.92 -12.16
N SER A 424 -2.27 -4.65 -11.25
CA SER A 424 -3.62 -4.33 -10.84
C SER A 424 -3.62 -3.12 -9.90
N ASP A 425 -4.58 -2.22 -10.06
CA ASP A 425 -4.74 -1.02 -9.25
C ASP A 425 -6.07 -1.15 -8.49
N PHE A 426 -6.00 -1.39 -7.17
CA PHE A 426 -7.16 -1.53 -6.29
C PHE A 426 -7.33 -0.29 -5.41
N THR A 427 -8.48 0.38 -5.50
CA THR A 427 -8.85 1.51 -4.64
C THR A 427 -10.10 1.17 -3.84
N CYS A 428 -10.06 1.26 -2.51
CA CYS A 428 -11.25 1.17 -1.66
C CYS A 428 -11.42 2.45 -0.84
N SER A 429 -12.54 3.12 -1.08
CA SER A 429 -13.06 4.24 -0.30
C SER A 429 -14.18 3.75 0.63
N CYS A 430 -14.04 2.52 1.14
CA CYS A 430 -15.05 1.71 1.80
C CYS A 430 -14.53 1.21 3.16
N LYS A 431 -15.41 0.82 4.09
CA LYS A 431 -14.97 0.14 5.33
C LYS A 431 -14.60 -1.30 4.99
N LEU A 432 -13.32 -1.66 5.07
CA LEU A 432 -12.86 -3.02 4.73
C LEU A 432 -12.72 -3.86 5.99
N LYS A 433 -13.52 -4.93 6.10
CA LYS A 433 -13.47 -5.88 7.22
C LYS A 433 -13.07 -7.27 6.72
N MET A 434 -11.99 -7.82 7.27
CA MET A 434 -11.49 -9.16 6.96
C MET A 434 -11.61 -10.04 8.20
N ASN A 435 -12.33 -11.17 8.12
CA ASN A 435 -12.56 -12.08 9.25
C ASN A 435 -12.22 -13.52 8.89
N LYS A 436 -11.86 -14.33 9.89
CA LYS A 436 -11.71 -15.79 9.80
C LYS A 436 -10.77 -16.25 8.68
N GLN A 437 -9.46 -16.11 8.89
CA GLN A 437 -8.39 -16.68 8.04
C GLN A 437 -8.44 -16.25 6.57
N THR A 438 -8.92 -15.04 6.29
CA THR A 438 -8.97 -14.51 4.92
C THR A 438 -7.61 -14.00 4.47
N ASN A 439 -7.33 -14.09 3.16
CA ASN A 439 -6.08 -13.58 2.60
C ASN A 439 -6.35 -12.49 1.55
N PHE A 440 -5.68 -11.35 1.69
CA PHE A 440 -5.63 -10.28 0.71
C PHE A 440 -4.21 -10.18 0.21
N ASN A 441 -3.96 -10.54 -1.05
CA ASN A 441 -2.64 -10.65 -1.63
C ASN A 441 -2.48 -9.65 -2.79
N LEU A 442 -1.46 -8.80 -2.70
CA LEU A 442 -1.06 -7.84 -3.73
C LEU A 442 0.32 -8.20 -4.25
N LYS A 443 0.45 -8.43 -5.56
CA LYS A 443 1.72 -8.77 -6.19
C LYS A 443 1.98 -7.90 -7.41
N ASN A 444 3.05 -7.11 -7.39
CA ASN A 444 3.36 -6.15 -8.47
C ASN A 444 2.17 -5.25 -8.82
N SER A 445 1.45 -4.77 -7.79
CA SER A 445 0.16 -4.08 -7.91
C SER A 445 0.14 -2.81 -7.06
N LYS A 446 -0.92 -2.01 -7.15
CA LYS A 446 -1.15 -0.85 -6.27
C LYS A 446 -2.42 -1.03 -5.46
N TYR A 447 -2.36 -0.56 -4.23
CA TYR A 447 -3.50 -0.53 -3.32
C TYR A 447 -3.63 0.84 -2.67
N GLN A 448 -4.83 1.41 -2.68
CA GLN A 448 -5.13 2.67 -2.00
C GLN A 448 -6.41 2.55 -1.18
N HIS A 449 -6.32 2.87 0.11
CA HIS A 449 -7.45 2.87 1.04
C HIS A 449 -7.68 4.28 1.58
N LYS A 450 -8.86 4.86 1.34
CA LYS A 450 -9.06 6.32 1.54
C LYS A 450 -9.91 6.69 2.76
N SER A 451 -11.18 6.30 2.74
CA SER A 451 -12.22 7.06 3.44
C SER A 451 -12.66 6.50 4.78
N TYR A 452 -12.44 5.21 5.03
CA TYR A 452 -12.94 4.49 6.21
C TYR A 452 -11.84 3.58 6.75
N PRO A 453 -11.96 3.05 7.98
CA PRO A 453 -10.95 2.15 8.53
C PRO A 453 -10.97 0.76 7.87
N MET A 454 -9.80 0.12 7.90
CA MET A 454 -9.61 -1.30 7.63
C MET A 454 -9.51 -2.07 8.95
N GLU A 455 -10.22 -3.19 9.07
CA GLU A 455 -10.20 -4.05 10.25
C GLU A 455 -9.88 -5.51 9.85
N LEU A 456 -8.84 -6.10 10.44
CA LEU A 456 -8.46 -7.51 10.25
C LEU A 456 -8.69 -8.29 11.55
N TYR A 457 -9.41 -9.40 11.47
CA TYR A 457 -9.76 -10.26 12.60
C TYR A 457 -9.38 -11.72 12.34
N GLU A 458 -9.16 -12.47 13.42
CA GLU A 458 -9.20 -13.94 13.45
C GLU A 458 -8.30 -14.59 12.38
N ASP A 459 -6.98 -14.37 12.49
CA ASP A 459 -5.95 -14.96 11.61
C ASP A 459 -5.96 -14.46 10.15
N SER A 460 -6.64 -13.35 9.87
CA SER A 460 -6.66 -12.76 8.52
C SER A 460 -5.31 -12.15 8.15
N LYS A 461 -4.95 -12.21 6.86
CA LYS A 461 -3.64 -11.80 6.34
C LYS A 461 -3.77 -10.82 5.20
N PHE A 462 -3.02 -9.72 5.27
CA PHE A 462 -2.82 -8.79 4.18
C PHE A 462 -1.37 -8.82 3.74
N THR A 463 -1.10 -9.35 2.55
CA THR A 463 0.24 -9.58 2.01
C THR A 463 0.49 -8.69 0.81
N THR A 464 1.64 -8.04 0.77
CA THR A 464 2.11 -7.22 -0.35
C THR A 464 3.50 -7.68 -0.79
N ASP A 465 3.68 -7.81 -2.10
CA ASP A 465 4.92 -8.21 -2.77
C ASP A 465 5.15 -7.25 -3.95
N SER A 466 6.28 -6.54 -3.97
CA SER A 466 6.65 -5.62 -5.05
C SER A 466 5.57 -4.59 -5.38
N SER A 467 4.82 -4.15 -4.37
CA SER A 467 3.59 -3.37 -4.53
C SER A 467 3.69 -2.01 -3.84
N SER A 468 2.86 -1.05 -4.29
CA SER A 468 2.70 0.25 -3.63
C SER A 468 1.37 0.30 -2.90
N THR A 469 1.41 0.56 -1.60
CA THR A 469 0.25 0.52 -0.73
C THR A 469 0.11 1.86 -0.01
N VAL A 470 -1.06 2.50 -0.11
CA VAL A 470 -1.34 3.75 0.58
C VAL A 470 -2.58 3.56 1.46
N PHE A 471 -2.43 3.82 2.75
CA PHE A 471 -3.53 3.87 3.70
C PHE A 471 -3.71 5.32 4.16
N GLU A 472 -4.86 5.91 3.82
CA GLU A 472 -5.22 7.27 4.22
C GLU A 472 -6.10 7.32 5.47
N ASN A 473 -6.38 6.15 6.04
CA ASN A 473 -7.20 5.96 7.22
C ASN A 473 -6.65 4.85 8.12
N SER A 474 -7.31 4.65 9.26
CA SER A 474 -6.87 3.72 10.29
C SER A 474 -6.91 2.26 9.85
N ILE A 475 -5.97 1.49 10.39
CA ILE A 475 -5.87 0.05 10.19
C ILE A 475 -5.81 -0.60 11.57
N ASP A 476 -6.77 -1.47 11.86
CA ASP A 476 -6.84 -2.17 13.13
C ASP A 476 -6.70 -3.69 12.91
N LEU A 477 -5.73 -4.32 13.57
CA LEU A 477 -5.51 -5.76 13.54
C LEU A 477 -5.84 -6.35 14.91
N PHE A 478 -6.62 -7.43 14.89
CA PHE A 478 -7.05 -8.16 16.08
C PHE A 478 -6.79 -9.66 15.91
N GLY A 479 -6.51 -10.33 17.03
CA GLY A 479 -6.19 -11.77 17.03
C GLY A 479 -4.84 -12.02 16.37
N ASN A 480 -4.60 -13.21 15.82
CA ASN A 480 -3.33 -13.50 15.12
C ASN A 480 -3.31 -12.97 13.68
N SER A 481 -3.93 -11.81 13.43
CA SER A 481 -3.96 -11.19 12.11
C SER A 481 -2.59 -10.62 11.72
N ILE A 482 -2.27 -10.63 10.43
CA ILE A 482 -0.92 -10.33 9.94
C ILE A 482 -0.96 -9.35 8.76
N ILE A 483 -0.12 -8.32 8.79
CA ILE A 483 0.29 -7.59 7.59
C ILE A 483 1.72 -8.01 7.23
N ASN A 484 1.91 -8.50 6.01
CA ASN A 484 3.20 -8.90 5.45
C ASN A 484 3.59 -7.97 4.29
N LEU A 485 4.68 -7.24 4.44
CA LEU A 485 5.25 -6.40 3.39
C LEU A 485 6.57 -7.02 2.93
N SER A 486 6.64 -7.39 1.66
CA SER A 486 7.78 -8.12 1.10
C SER A 486 8.22 -7.57 -0.26
N SER A 487 9.48 -7.83 -0.61
CA SER A 487 10.12 -7.58 -1.90
C SER A 487 9.92 -6.15 -2.41
N LEU A 488 10.67 -5.17 -1.90
CA LEU A 488 10.61 -3.78 -2.40
C LEU A 488 9.21 -3.13 -2.29
N SER A 489 8.36 -3.62 -1.38
CA SER A 489 7.04 -3.01 -1.17
C SER A 489 7.18 -1.69 -0.44
N ASN A 490 6.51 -0.66 -0.93
CA ASN A 490 6.48 0.66 -0.31
C ASN A 490 5.08 0.94 0.21
N THR A 491 4.96 1.07 1.52
CA THR A 491 3.69 1.36 2.19
C THR A 491 3.75 2.74 2.83
N LEU A 492 2.78 3.59 2.51
CA LEU A 492 2.59 4.90 3.12
C LEU A 492 1.29 4.88 3.94
N LEU A 493 1.41 5.08 5.24
CA LEU A 493 0.28 5.39 6.12
C LEU A 493 0.27 6.90 6.30
N THR A 494 -0.65 7.58 5.63
CA THR A 494 -0.70 9.05 5.59
C THR A 494 -2.12 9.51 5.85
N GLY A 495 -2.41 10.05 7.01
CA GLY A 495 -3.79 10.30 7.39
C GLY A 495 -4.06 11.69 7.94
N GLY A 496 -5.33 12.03 8.10
CA GLY A 496 -5.73 13.20 8.90
C GLY A 496 -5.63 12.90 10.40
N ALA A 497 -5.93 13.91 11.23
CA ALA A 497 -6.03 13.74 12.67
C ALA A 497 -6.89 12.50 13.02
N ASN A 498 -6.37 11.65 13.92
CA ASN A 498 -6.94 10.36 14.38
C ASN A 498 -6.67 9.12 13.51
N THR A 499 -5.75 9.20 12.54
CA THR A 499 -5.33 8.00 11.81
C THR A 499 -4.42 7.15 12.68
N ARG A 500 -4.70 5.84 12.78
CA ARG A 500 -3.90 4.92 13.60
C ARG A 500 -3.58 3.60 12.90
N LEU A 501 -2.46 2.99 13.29
CA LEU A 501 -2.22 1.56 13.12
C LEU A 501 -2.30 0.91 14.51
N LEU A 502 -3.30 0.05 14.73
CA LEU A 502 -3.48 -0.69 15.98
C LEU A 502 -3.14 -2.17 15.76
N LEU A 503 -2.18 -2.69 16.53
CA LEU A 503 -1.83 -4.11 16.59
C LEU A 503 -2.26 -4.64 17.96
N ASN A 504 -3.29 -5.49 17.99
CA ASN A 504 -3.90 -5.97 19.23
C ASN A 504 -4.05 -7.50 19.27
N ASN A 505 -3.97 -8.11 20.46
CA ASN A 505 -4.20 -9.54 20.69
C ASN A 505 -3.39 -10.52 19.79
N ASN A 506 -2.05 -10.48 19.80
CA ASN A 506 -1.14 -11.31 18.94
C ASN A 506 -1.02 -10.89 17.46
N SER A 507 -1.45 -9.68 17.11
CA SER A 507 -1.33 -9.23 15.72
C SER A 507 0.12 -8.96 15.34
N THR A 508 0.45 -9.11 14.05
CA THR A 508 1.84 -8.98 13.59
C THR A 508 1.95 -8.10 12.34
N LEU A 509 2.92 -7.19 12.34
CA LEU A 509 3.38 -6.47 11.15
C LEU A 509 4.80 -6.92 10.78
N ASN A 510 4.97 -7.50 9.60
CA ASN A 510 6.27 -7.90 9.07
C ASN A 510 6.68 -7.01 7.90
N ILE A 511 7.89 -6.46 7.95
CA ILE A 511 8.50 -5.63 6.90
C ILE A 511 9.82 -6.29 6.48
N ASP A 512 9.87 -6.83 5.27
CA ASP A 512 10.97 -7.69 4.81
C ASP A 512 11.45 -7.33 3.38
N ASN A 513 12.66 -7.77 3.03
CA ASN A 513 13.25 -7.74 1.70
C ASN A 513 13.25 -6.32 1.08
N ASN A 514 13.96 -5.37 1.71
CA ASN A 514 14.07 -3.97 1.26
C ASN A 514 12.72 -3.23 1.18
N SER A 515 11.73 -3.61 1.97
CA SER A 515 10.43 -2.91 2.01
C SER A 515 10.50 -1.69 2.92
N SER A 516 9.60 -0.74 2.72
CA SER A 516 9.53 0.49 3.51
C SER A 516 8.12 0.80 3.98
N VAL A 517 8.01 1.22 5.25
CA VAL A 517 6.78 1.81 5.82
C VAL A 517 7.08 3.24 6.24
N VAL A 518 6.25 4.18 5.79
CA VAL A 518 6.29 5.58 6.25
C VAL A 518 4.97 5.90 6.92
N MET A 519 5.02 6.34 8.18
CA MET A 519 3.90 6.92 8.91
C MET A 519 4.08 8.44 8.95
N ASP A 520 3.11 9.18 8.43
CA ASP A 520 3.14 10.66 8.35
C ASP A 520 1.80 11.27 8.81
N ASN A 521 1.83 12.57 9.11
CA ASN A 521 0.65 13.41 9.42
C ASN A 521 -0.14 12.98 10.68
N ASP A 522 0.47 13.08 11.86
CA ASP A 522 -0.18 12.83 13.16
C ASP A 522 -0.75 11.40 13.31
N THR A 523 -0.12 10.44 12.63
CA THR A 523 -0.46 9.02 12.75
C THR A 523 -0.05 8.47 14.11
N THR A 524 -0.88 7.59 14.68
CA THR A 524 -0.57 6.87 15.93
C THR A 524 -0.34 5.39 15.67
N LEU A 525 0.78 4.83 16.12
CA LEU A 525 1.05 3.39 16.13
C LEU A 525 0.90 2.85 17.56
N ASN A 526 -0.08 2.00 17.78
CA ASN A 526 -0.30 1.35 19.07
C ASN A 526 -0.09 -0.16 18.97
N ILE A 527 0.82 -0.68 19.77
CA ILE A 527 1.14 -2.11 19.85
C ILE A 527 0.79 -2.59 21.25
N THR A 528 -0.23 -3.42 21.38
CA THR A 528 -0.73 -3.90 22.67
C THR A 528 -0.65 -5.42 22.79
N ASP A 529 -0.77 -5.90 24.04
CA ASP A 529 -0.69 -7.31 24.40
C ASP A 529 0.60 -7.94 23.86
N THR A 530 0.51 -9.14 23.31
CA THR A 530 1.60 -9.95 22.75
C THR A 530 1.79 -9.73 21.24
N SER A 531 1.32 -8.60 20.70
CA SER A 531 1.48 -8.24 19.29
C SER A 531 2.93 -7.88 18.95
N SER A 532 3.31 -7.96 17.67
CA SER A 532 4.70 -7.78 17.24
C SER A 532 4.88 -6.95 15.96
N ILE A 533 6.00 -6.23 15.88
CA ILE A 533 6.52 -5.65 14.64
C ILE A 533 7.90 -6.25 14.37
N ASN A 534 8.10 -6.82 13.19
CA ASN A 534 9.36 -7.40 12.75
C ASN A 534 9.85 -6.71 11.48
N ILE A 535 11.06 -6.16 11.51
CA ILE A 535 11.67 -5.44 10.39
C ILE A 535 13.00 -6.11 10.07
N GLN A 536 13.14 -6.65 8.86
CA GLN A 536 14.32 -7.45 8.51
C GLN A 536 14.78 -7.22 7.06
N LYS A 537 16.00 -7.66 6.77
CA LYS A 537 16.65 -7.66 5.45
C LYS A 537 16.63 -6.29 4.75
N ASN A 538 17.34 -5.32 5.34
CA ASN A 538 17.51 -3.95 4.87
C ASN A 538 16.20 -3.17 4.67
N SER A 539 15.18 -3.49 5.46
CA SER A 539 13.88 -2.82 5.41
C SER A 539 13.86 -1.59 6.32
N ASN A 540 12.91 -0.67 6.07
CA ASN A 540 12.89 0.62 6.76
C ASN A 540 11.50 0.95 7.31
N ILE A 541 11.44 1.47 8.53
CA ILE A 541 10.25 2.16 9.04
C ILE A 541 10.61 3.61 9.38
N GLN A 542 9.73 4.53 9.00
CA GLN A 542 9.88 5.95 9.25
C GLN A 542 8.64 6.52 9.93
N PHE A 543 8.86 7.29 10.99
CA PHE A 543 7.83 8.02 11.73
C PHE A 543 8.06 9.51 11.56
N LYS A 544 7.07 10.23 11.04
CA LYS A 544 7.15 11.67 10.78
C LYS A 544 5.90 12.35 11.33
N ASN A 545 6.07 13.24 12.31
CA ASN A 545 4.94 13.78 13.08
C ASN A 545 4.02 12.65 13.56
N SER A 546 4.56 11.60 14.15
CA SER A 546 3.79 10.42 14.57
C SER A 546 3.97 10.12 16.05
N LEU A 547 2.99 9.46 16.65
CA LEU A 547 3.05 8.91 18.00
C LEU A 547 3.20 7.40 17.93
N VAL A 548 4.13 6.81 18.67
CA VAL A 548 4.31 5.36 18.78
C VAL A 548 4.23 4.94 20.24
N GLU A 549 3.30 4.07 20.57
CA GLU A 549 3.14 3.48 21.90
C GLU A 549 3.21 1.95 21.80
N LYS A 550 4.31 1.40 22.34
CA LYS A 550 4.49 -0.05 22.48
C LYS A 550 4.20 -0.45 23.93
N GLY A 551 3.28 -1.38 24.13
CA GLY A 551 2.95 -1.94 25.43
C GLY A 551 3.95 -2.99 25.93
N LYS A 552 3.98 -3.19 27.25
CA LYS A 552 4.95 -4.03 27.98
C LYS A 552 5.16 -5.44 27.44
N ASN A 553 4.10 -6.11 26.98
CA ASN A 553 4.16 -7.51 26.53
C ASN A 553 4.39 -7.64 25.01
N SER A 554 4.42 -6.51 24.30
CA SER A 554 4.55 -6.48 22.85
C SER A 554 6.01 -6.59 22.42
N GLN A 555 6.26 -7.00 21.19
CA GLN A 555 7.60 -7.16 20.64
C GLN A 555 7.86 -6.18 19.50
N PHE A 556 9.06 -5.62 19.46
CA PHE A 556 9.52 -4.79 18.35
C PHE A 556 10.95 -5.22 18.02
N THR A 557 11.10 -5.92 16.88
CA THR A 557 12.35 -6.55 16.46
C THR A 557 12.82 -5.94 15.13
N ILE A 558 14.06 -5.48 15.07
CA ILE A 558 14.69 -4.90 13.86
C ILE A 558 16.02 -5.62 13.59
N SER A 559 16.21 -6.20 12.41
CA SER A 559 17.40 -7.01 12.07
C SER A 559 17.96 -6.74 10.67
N ASP A 560 19.18 -7.24 10.42
CA ASP A 560 19.78 -7.44 9.09
C ASP A 560 19.87 -6.17 8.22
N GLY A 561 20.51 -5.12 8.75
CA GLY A 561 20.73 -3.85 8.04
C GLY A 561 19.51 -2.94 7.98
N SER A 562 18.43 -3.29 8.67
CA SER A 562 17.18 -2.53 8.72
C SER A 562 17.29 -1.24 9.52
N LYS A 563 16.36 -0.31 9.30
CA LYS A 563 16.43 1.04 9.88
C LYS A 563 15.10 1.52 10.45
N VAL A 564 15.20 2.20 11.60
CA VAL A 564 14.11 3.00 12.20
C VAL A 564 14.52 4.47 12.15
N HIS A 565 13.69 5.32 11.55
CA HIS A 565 13.92 6.76 11.49
C HIS A 565 12.76 7.54 12.09
N VAL A 566 13.05 8.38 13.08
CA VAL A 566 12.07 9.17 13.84
C VAL A 566 12.34 10.65 13.59
N GLN A 567 11.37 11.41 13.07
CA GLN A 567 11.55 12.82 12.71
C GLN A 567 10.27 13.65 12.85
N GLY A 568 10.36 14.97 12.68
CA GLY A 568 9.24 15.92 12.71
C GLY A 568 8.41 15.85 13.98
N ASN A 569 8.92 16.26 15.15
CA ASN A 569 8.16 16.27 16.41
C ASN A 569 7.52 14.92 16.83
N SER A 570 8.02 13.78 16.32
CA SER A 570 7.43 12.49 16.65
C SER A 570 7.67 12.13 18.13
N GLY A 571 6.73 11.42 18.74
CA GLY A 571 6.87 10.88 20.10
C GLY A 571 6.90 9.35 20.05
N ILE A 572 7.95 8.72 20.58
CA ILE A 572 8.03 7.26 20.68
C ILE A 572 8.15 6.87 22.15
N THR A 573 7.35 5.90 22.57
CA THR A 573 7.42 5.30 23.90
C THR A 573 7.52 3.78 23.77
N LEU A 574 8.63 3.22 24.26
CA LEU A 574 8.91 1.79 24.26
C LEU A 574 8.76 1.22 25.67
N ASP A 575 7.60 0.62 25.97
CA ASP A 575 7.41 -0.25 27.14
C ASP A 575 7.65 -1.72 26.76
N GLY A 576 8.30 -2.48 27.63
CA GLY A 576 8.74 -3.86 27.34
C GLY A 576 10.03 -3.95 26.50
N GLU A 577 10.27 -5.12 25.91
CA GLU A 577 11.52 -5.43 25.20
C GLU A 577 11.48 -5.02 23.72
N THR A 578 12.51 -4.31 23.27
CA THR A 578 12.77 -3.93 21.87
C THR A 578 14.16 -4.42 21.50
N LEU A 579 14.25 -5.20 20.42
CA LEU A 579 15.48 -5.86 19.98
C LEU A 579 15.92 -5.29 18.63
N MET A 580 17.14 -4.79 18.55
CA MET A 580 17.77 -4.35 17.31
C MET A 580 19.08 -5.09 17.10
N SER A 581 19.23 -5.81 15.99
CA SER A 581 20.45 -6.54 15.65
C SER A 581 20.99 -6.13 14.27
N SER A 582 22.27 -5.80 14.16
CA SER A 582 22.89 -5.37 12.89
C SER A 582 22.10 -4.26 12.17
N SER A 583 21.53 -3.31 12.90
CA SER A 583 20.51 -2.37 12.41
C SER A 583 20.83 -0.92 12.81
N SER A 584 19.99 0.04 12.41
CA SER A 584 20.17 1.45 12.80
C SER A 584 18.90 2.13 13.32
N LEU A 585 19.06 2.94 14.36
CA LEU A 585 18.05 3.84 14.93
C LEU A 585 18.53 5.29 14.76
N VAL A 586 17.74 6.11 14.07
CA VAL A 586 18.03 7.55 13.91
C VAL A 586 16.86 8.35 14.46
N ILE A 587 17.15 9.29 15.37
CA ILE A 587 16.17 10.17 15.98
C ILE A 587 16.58 11.62 15.70
N ASP A 588 15.78 12.30 14.90
CA ASP A 588 16.03 13.63 14.36
C ASP A 588 14.93 14.64 14.74
N ASP A 589 15.17 15.89 14.38
CA ASP A 589 14.32 17.04 14.66
C ASP A 589 13.96 17.15 16.15
N THR A 590 12.89 17.83 16.50
CA THR A 590 12.36 17.99 17.86
C THR A 590 11.61 16.75 18.38
N SER A 591 11.99 15.55 17.92
CA SER A 591 11.35 14.29 18.31
C SER A 591 11.74 13.85 19.72
N ASN A 592 10.82 13.21 20.42
CA ASN A 592 11.01 12.65 21.77
C ASN A 592 11.02 11.12 21.72
N PHE A 593 12.03 10.50 22.34
CA PHE A 593 12.16 9.05 22.40
C PHE A 593 12.28 8.57 23.85
N ASN A 594 11.25 7.88 24.34
CA ASN A 594 11.12 7.43 25.72
C ASN A 594 11.31 5.91 25.80
N VAL A 595 12.22 5.46 26.66
CA VAL A 595 12.44 4.04 26.97
C VAL A 595 11.91 3.77 28.38
N LEU A 596 10.84 2.96 28.48
CA LEU A 596 10.23 2.49 29.73
C LEU A 596 10.64 1.04 30.06
N GLY A 597 10.94 0.23 29.04
CA GLY A 597 11.41 -1.16 29.15
C GLY A 597 12.86 -1.36 28.70
N LEU A 598 13.15 -2.47 28.02
CA LEU A 598 14.49 -2.80 27.54
C LEU A 598 14.65 -2.42 26.06
N LEU A 599 15.63 -1.58 25.74
CA LEU A 599 16.12 -1.36 24.37
C LEU A 599 17.46 -2.07 24.22
N ASN A 600 17.49 -3.18 23.48
CA ASN A 600 18.69 -3.96 23.25
C ASN A 600 19.22 -3.72 21.83
N LEU A 601 20.44 -3.22 21.73
CA LEU A 601 21.16 -2.90 20.51
C LEU A 601 22.35 -3.86 20.41
N ASP A 602 22.28 -4.83 19.50
CA ASP A 602 23.37 -5.78 19.22
C ASP A 602 23.95 -5.53 17.83
N ASN A 603 25.25 -5.29 17.73
CA ASN A 603 25.92 -4.85 16.49
C ASN A 603 25.17 -3.72 15.74
N SER A 604 24.49 -2.83 16.46
CA SER A 604 23.57 -1.83 15.90
C SER A 604 23.99 -0.41 16.24
N ASP A 605 23.67 0.52 15.35
CA ASP A 605 23.98 1.94 15.52
C ASP A 605 22.73 2.72 15.98
N ALA A 606 22.88 3.56 17.00
CA ALA A 606 21.88 4.53 17.41
C ALA A 606 22.44 5.95 17.28
N LEU A 607 21.68 6.85 16.66
CA LEU A 607 22.05 8.25 16.45
C LEU A 607 20.94 9.17 16.94
N LEU A 608 21.22 9.96 17.98
CA LEU A 608 20.38 11.06 18.45
C LEU A 608 20.94 12.37 17.87
N LYS A 609 20.26 12.97 16.88
CA LYS A 609 20.72 14.19 16.21
C LYS A 609 20.37 15.47 16.98
N SER A 610 20.84 16.61 16.48
CA SER A 610 20.55 17.93 17.04
C SER A 610 19.04 18.22 17.10
N SER A 611 18.58 18.75 18.23
CA SER A 611 17.18 19.11 18.55
C SER A 611 16.28 18.00 19.08
N SER A 612 16.69 16.72 19.03
CA SER A 612 15.89 15.61 19.56
C SER A 612 16.22 15.29 21.02
N ARG A 613 15.31 14.63 21.71
CA ARG A 613 15.49 14.24 23.11
C ARG A 613 15.25 12.76 23.29
N MET A 614 16.12 12.12 24.07
CA MET A 614 15.90 10.76 24.55
C MET A 614 15.79 10.74 26.07
N ILE A 615 14.81 10.01 26.60
CA ILE A 615 14.57 9.81 28.03
C ILE A 615 14.49 8.31 28.33
N VAL A 616 15.43 7.79 29.12
CA VAL A 616 15.34 6.45 29.72
C VAL A 616 14.72 6.61 31.09
N ASN A 617 13.50 6.14 31.29
CA ASN A 617 12.79 6.27 32.56
C ASN A 617 13.32 5.27 33.60
N SER A 618 12.89 5.35 34.86
CA SER A 618 13.42 4.53 35.97
C SER A 618 13.29 3.01 35.76
N GLY A 619 12.25 2.56 35.05
CA GLY A 619 12.11 1.14 34.65
C GLY A 619 12.86 0.75 33.38
N GLY A 620 13.38 1.74 32.64
CA GLY A 620 13.98 1.57 31.33
C GLY A 620 15.47 1.20 31.40
N ILE A 621 15.93 0.40 30.44
CA ILE A 621 17.33 0.01 30.28
C ILE A 621 17.71 0.09 28.80
N ILE A 622 18.84 0.72 28.48
CA ILE A 622 19.49 0.58 27.17
C ILE A 622 20.64 -0.40 27.31
N ASN A 623 20.66 -1.46 26.51
CA ASN A 623 21.73 -2.46 26.48
C ASN A 623 22.41 -2.40 25.10
N LEU A 624 23.72 -2.18 25.09
CA LEU A 624 24.56 -2.09 23.90
C LEU A 624 25.53 -3.27 23.88
N GLN A 625 25.47 -4.12 22.86
CA GLN A 625 26.28 -5.33 22.74
C GLN A 625 27.02 -5.40 21.40
N GLY A 626 28.10 -6.18 21.36
CA GLY A 626 28.92 -6.35 20.17
C GLY A 626 29.49 -5.02 19.68
N THR A 627 29.50 -4.81 18.37
CA THR A 627 30.05 -3.59 17.75
C THR A 627 29.11 -2.38 17.79
N SER A 628 28.06 -2.42 18.61
CA SER A 628 27.04 -1.36 18.66
C SER A 628 27.62 0.01 19.05
N LYS A 629 27.16 1.06 18.36
CA LYS A 629 27.53 2.45 18.66
C LYS A 629 26.30 3.30 18.95
N PHE A 630 26.26 3.95 20.11
CA PHE A 630 25.33 5.04 20.40
C PHE A 630 26.06 6.37 20.25
N LEU A 631 25.64 7.22 19.32
CA LEU A 631 26.09 8.60 19.16
C LEU A 631 25.00 9.58 19.61
N ASN A 632 25.24 10.27 20.73
CA ASN A 632 24.40 11.36 21.22
C ASN A 632 24.90 12.71 20.71
N GLN A 633 24.09 13.47 19.99
CA GLN A 633 24.37 14.85 19.56
C GLN A 633 23.41 15.88 20.19
N ASN A 634 22.56 15.48 21.15
CA ASN A 634 21.68 16.42 21.86
C ASN A 634 21.40 16.04 23.33
N GLU A 635 20.17 16.21 23.81
CA GLU A 635 19.77 16.00 25.20
C GLU A 635 19.43 14.53 25.45
N PHE A 636 20.16 13.89 26.35
CA PHE A 636 19.95 12.52 26.78
C PHE A 636 19.74 12.47 28.31
N TYR A 637 18.56 12.04 28.74
CA TYR A 637 18.22 11.91 30.16
C TYR A 637 18.11 10.43 30.50
N SER A 638 18.92 9.94 31.44
CA SER A 638 18.79 8.58 31.95
C SER A 638 18.40 8.60 33.42
N LEU A 639 17.11 8.38 33.66
CA LEU A 639 16.55 8.05 34.96
C LEU A 639 16.58 6.55 35.24
N GLY A 640 16.82 5.71 34.23
CA GLY A 640 17.02 4.26 34.33
C GLY A 640 18.46 3.82 34.07
N GLY A 641 18.63 2.59 33.58
CA GLY A 641 19.93 1.95 33.37
C GLY A 641 20.50 2.04 31.95
N MET A 642 21.82 1.91 31.83
CA MET A 642 22.52 1.69 30.56
C MET A 642 23.60 0.63 30.74
N GLU A 643 23.61 -0.43 29.94
CA GLU A 643 24.63 -1.48 29.96
C GLU A 643 25.41 -1.48 28.64
N LEU A 644 26.74 -1.48 28.73
CA LEU A 644 27.69 -1.44 27.63
C LEU A 644 28.54 -2.71 27.69
N GLY A 645 28.25 -3.64 26.78
CA GLY A 645 28.98 -4.90 26.59
C GLY A 645 30.28 -4.73 25.80
N GLU A 646 30.92 -5.86 25.48
CA GLU A 646 32.21 -5.88 24.79
C GLU A 646 32.14 -5.21 23.43
N ASN A 647 33.15 -4.37 23.14
CA ASN A 647 33.32 -3.62 21.90
C ASN A 647 32.25 -2.57 21.58
N SER A 648 31.26 -2.39 22.46
CA SER A 648 30.26 -1.35 22.31
C SER A 648 30.84 0.03 22.58
N LYS A 649 30.24 1.07 22.00
CA LYS A 649 30.68 2.46 22.19
C LYS A 649 29.51 3.38 22.48
N PHE A 650 29.62 4.19 23.53
CA PHE A 650 28.77 5.36 23.74
C PHE A 650 29.59 6.64 23.52
N GLU A 651 29.13 7.50 22.64
CA GLU A 651 29.80 8.76 22.28
C GLU A 651 28.85 9.93 22.49
N ASN A 652 29.18 10.83 23.41
CA ASN A 652 28.45 12.07 23.60
C ASN A 652 29.16 13.23 22.89
N GLN A 653 28.56 13.73 21.82
CA GLN A 653 28.89 14.97 21.12
C GLN A 653 27.83 16.07 21.36
N GLY A 654 26.81 15.76 22.16
CA GLY A 654 25.63 16.60 22.35
C GLY A 654 25.73 17.63 23.46
N LYS A 655 24.65 18.38 23.63
CA LYS A 655 24.56 19.45 24.64
C LYS A 655 24.68 18.92 26.06
N MET A 656 23.89 17.90 26.44
CA MET A 656 23.81 17.47 27.84
C MET A 656 23.38 16.01 27.96
N VAL A 657 24.12 15.25 28.77
CA VAL A 657 23.76 13.94 29.30
C VAL A 657 23.47 14.11 30.79
N THR A 658 22.24 13.85 31.24
CA THR A 658 21.89 13.89 32.66
C THR A 658 21.58 12.50 33.16
N ILE A 659 22.32 12.03 34.16
CA ILE A 659 22.17 10.71 34.78
C ILE A 659 21.66 10.88 36.21
N GLY A 660 20.60 10.15 36.53
CA GLY A 660 20.02 10.11 37.87
C GLY A 660 18.68 10.85 37.98
N SER A 661 17.91 10.46 38.99
CA SER A 661 16.59 11.01 39.28
C SER A 661 16.64 11.91 40.53
N ALA A 662 15.62 12.76 40.71
CA ALA A 662 15.46 13.52 41.96
C ALA A 662 15.23 12.63 43.19
N VAL A 663 14.76 11.40 42.97
CA VAL A 663 14.53 10.38 44.00
C VAL A 663 15.71 9.40 44.00
N PRO A 664 16.34 9.12 45.17
CA PRO A 664 17.37 8.10 45.27
C PRO A 664 16.75 6.73 45.01
N GLU A 665 16.89 6.20 43.79
CA GLU A 665 16.56 4.82 43.48
C GLU A 665 17.83 3.97 43.44
N PRO A 666 17.88 2.84 44.17
CA PRO A 666 19.10 2.03 44.33
C PRO A 666 19.54 1.25 43.07
N SER A 667 18.92 1.47 41.90
CA SER A 667 19.07 0.62 40.70
C SER A 667 19.78 1.25 39.50
N ASN A 668 20.18 2.52 39.52
CA ASN A 668 20.73 3.15 38.32
C ASN A 668 22.24 2.95 38.19
N LYS A 669 22.60 1.91 37.43
CA LYS A 669 23.98 1.53 37.16
C LYS A 669 24.23 1.62 35.67
N ILE A 670 24.75 2.75 35.19
CA ILE A 670 25.47 2.68 33.92
C ILE A 670 26.61 1.70 34.16
N LYS A 671 26.64 0.59 33.44
CA LYS A 671 27.69 -0.43 33.55
C LYS A 671 28.34 -0.61 32.20
N SER A 672 29.57 -0.17 32.07
CA SER A 672 30.46 -0.65 31.02
C SER A 672 31.36 -1.74 31.57
N GLN A 673 31.09 -2.99 31.18
CA GLN A 673 31.99 -4.11 31.49
C GLN A 673 33.25 -4.05 30.62
N SER A 674 33.12 -3.52 29.41
CA SER A 674 34.15 -3.59 28.36
C SER A 674 33.93 -2.63 27.18
N GLY A 675 32.83 -1.87 27.19
CA GLY A 675 32.56 -0.84 26.18
C GLY A 675 33.31 0.47 26.46
N ASN A 676 33.53 1.26 25.42
CA ASN A 676 34.21 2.55 25.54
C ASN A 676 33.20 3.70 25.63
N VAL A 677 33.41 4.61 26.58
CA VAL A 677 32.64 5.84 26.70
C VAL A 677 33.53 7.02 26.33
N VAL A 678 33.09 7.81 25.34
CA VAL A 678 33.76 9.04 24.93
C VAL A 678 32.81 10.21 25.15
N ASN A 679 33.23 11.21 25.93
CA ASN A 679 32.49 12.44 26.12
C ASN A 679 33.22 13.61 25.46
N SER A 680 32.52 14.38 24.64
CA SER A 680 32.94 15.68 24.11
C SER A 680 31.91 16.79 24.36
N GLY A 681 30.81 16.45 25.03
CA GLY A 681 29.75 17.37 25.45
C GLY A 681 29.72 17.58 26.97
N GLN A 682 28.54 17.83 27.54
CA GLN A 682 28.37 17.96 28.99
C GLN A 682 27.71 16.72 29.59
N TRP A 683 28.20 16.25 30.74
CA TRP A 683 27.56 15.24 31.57
C TRP A 683 27.30 15.79 32.96
N GLU A 684 26.15 15.43 33.52
CA GLU A 684 25.80 15.73 34.90
C GLU A 684 25.28 14.45 35.57
N PHE A 685 25.98 14.00 36.60
CA PHE A 685 25.58 12.90 37.47
C PHE A 685 24.97 13.47 38.74
N ASN A 686 23.69 13.20 38.99
CA ASN A 686 22.94 13.77 40.09
C ASN A 686 22.45 12.70 41.07
N ASN A 687 22.57 12.97 42.37
CA ASN A 687 21.90 12.26 43.47
C ASN A 687 22.26 10.77 43.62
N HIS A 688 23.38 10.47 44.29
CA HIS A 688 23.73 9.13 44.80
C HIS A 688 23.73 8.04 43.72
N GLN A 689 24.23 8.35 42.53
CA GLN A 689 24.35 7.38 41.45
C GLN A 689 25.65 6.58 41.60
N ASP A 690 25.57 5.27 41.38
CA ASP A 690 26.73 4.38 41.29
C ASP A 690 26.96 4.02 39.82
N VAL A 691 27.94 4.67 39.21
CA VAL A 691 28.26 4.49 37.79
C VAL A 691 29.54 3.68 37.65
N LEU A 692 29.55 2.72 36.73
CA LEU A 692 30.67 1.84 36.46
C LEU A 692 31.12 2.00 35.00
N PHE A 693 32.33 2.48 34.77
CA PHE A 693 32.95 2.51 33.45
C PHE A 693 34.20 1.61 33.41
N LYS A 694 34.36 0.82 32.35
CA LYS A 694 35.68 0.24 32.07
C LYS A 694 36.65 1.36 31.68
N SER A 695 36.36 2.08 30.62
CA SER A 695 37.14 3.26 30.20
C SER A 695 36.21 4.43 29.92
N LEU A 696 36.59 5.61 30.43
CA LEU A 696 35.94 6.89 30.17
C LEU A 696 36.98 7.89 29.67
N GLU A 697 36.86 8.27 28.39
CA GLU A 697 37.62 9.37 27.80
C GLU A 697 36.77 10.63 27.79
N ASN A 698 37.22 11.67 28.49
CA ASN A 698 36.55 12.96 28.56
C ASN A 698 37.34 14.02 27.79
N GLN A 699 36.66 14.68 26.88
CA GLN A 699 37.07 15.84 26.08
C GLN A 699 36.10 17.02 26.30
N GLY A 700 35.09 16.86 27.16
CA GLY A 700 34.08 17.85 27.49
C GLY A 700 33.97 18.12 28.99
N GLU A 701 32.79 18.48 29.46
CA GLU A 701 32.52 18.80 30.87
C GLU A 701 31.79 17.66 31.56
N ILE A 702 32.25 17.30 32.76
CA ILE A 702 31.58 16.32 33.62
C ILE A 702 31.39 16.95 35.00
N LYS A 703 30.15 16.97 35.48
CA LYS A 703 29.79 17.34 36.84
C LYS A 703 29.26 16.14 37.59
N VAL A 704 29.84 15.84 38.74
CA VAL A 704 29.45 14.71 39.59
C VAL A 704 28.96 15.25 40.91
N LYS A 705 27.67 15.05 41.23
CA LYS A 705 27.03 15.59 42.43
C LYS A 705 26.52 14.46 43.32
N LYS A 706 27.08 14.38 44.53
CA LYS A 706 26.77 13.39 45.57
C LYS A 706 26.72 11.97 45.02
N SER A 707 27.60 11.63 44.07
CA SER A 707 27.55 10.37 43.32
C SER A 707 28.92 9.71 43.31
N GLN A 708 28.94 8.43 42.91
CA GLN A 708 30.15 7.63 42.81
C GLN A 708 30.38 7.18 41.36
N ILE A 709 31.59 7.41 40.86
CA ILE A 709 32.03 6.86 39.57
C ILE A 709 33.14 5.85 39.82
N THR A 710 32.90 4.60 39.49
CA THR A 710 33.89 3.53 39.51
C THR A 710 34.45 3.34 38.10
N VAL A 711 35.76 3.50 37.93
CA VAL A 711 36.45 3.46 36.62
C VAL A 711 37.67 2.55 36.65
N ASP A 712 38.03 1.90 35.54
CA ASP A 712 39.37 1.32 35.40
C ASP A 712 40.34 2.34 34.81
N GLN A 713 39.90 3.06 33.77
CA GLN A 713 40.65 4.16 33.20
C GLN A 713 39.76 5.39 33.04
N LEU A 714 40.23 6.52 33.55
CA LEU A 714 39.61 7.83 33.34
C LEU A 714 40.66 8.76 32.73
N LEU A 715 40.44 9.16 31.48
CA LEU A 715 41.31 10.08 30.76
C LEU A 715 40.59 11.41 30.61
N LEU A 716 41.11 12.46 31.25
CA LEU A 716 40.71 13.84 31.00
C LEU A 716 41.69 14.42 29.97
N SER A 717 41.19 14.85 28.82
CA SER A 717 41.99 15.37 27.70
C SER A 717 41.78 16.87 27.47
N THR A 718 42.21 17.40 26.33
CA THR A 718 42.25 18.83 26.03
C THR A 718 40.92 19.54 26.24
N GLY A 719 40.93 20.58 27.08
CA GLY A 719 39.76 21.41 27.36
C GLY A 719 38.68 20.73 28.20
N SER A 720 38.93 19.50 28.66
CA SER A 720 37.97 18.75 29.46
C SER A 720 37.97 19.18 30.93
N THR A 721 36.82 19.12 31.58
CA THR A 721 36.68 19.42 33.01
C THR A 721 35.93 18.30 33.70
N LEU A 722 36.37 17.95 34.91
CA LEU A 722 35.68 17.07 35.84
C LEU A 722 35.55 17.79 37.17
N GLU A 723 34.32 18.14 37.53
CA GLU A 723 33.98 18.80 38.79
C GLU A 723 33.26 17.82 39.71
N LEU A 724 33.83 17.59 40.89
CA LEU A 724 33.20 16.80 41.95
C LEU A 724 32.44 17.72 42.92
N GLN A 725 31.28 17.29 43.39
CA GLN A 725 30.52 17.94 44.45
C GLN A 725 30.09 16.86 45.44
N ASP A 726 30.74 16.79 46.60
CA ASP A 726 30.60 15.71 47.58
C ASP A 726 30.58 14.29 46.97
N SER A 727 31.44 14.04 45.98
CA SER A 727 31.42 12.83 45.14
C SER A 727 32.67 11.98 45.27
N VAL A 728 32.59 10.72 44.83
CA VAL A 728 33.70 9.75 44.94
C VAL A 728 34.05 9.17 43.57
N ILE A 729 35.33 9.12 43.23
CA ILE A 729 35.85 8.32 42.11
C ILE A 729 36.52 7.09 42.70
N ASN A 730 36.11 5.89 42.30
CA ASN A 730 36.70 4.62 42.71
C ASN A 730 37.42 3.93 41.55
N GLN A 731 38.41 3.11 41.87
CA GLN A 731 39.08 2.27 40.89
C GLN A 731 38.56 0.83 40.85
N LEU A 732 38.63 0.19 39.68
CA LEU A 732 38.31 -1.23 39.49
C LEU A 732 39.49 -2.17 39.79
N GLY A 733 40.72 -1.70 39.65
CA GLY A 733 41.94 -2.48 39.88
C GLY A 733 43.06 -1.65 40.49
N ASP A 734 44.15 -2.31 40.89
CA ASP A 734 45.30 -1.66 41.52
C ASP A 734 46.11 -0.79 40.53
N ASP A 735 46.02 -1.08 39.23
CA ASP A 735 46.69 -0.36 38.14
C ASP A 735 45.85 0.73 37.49
N SER A 736 44.61 0.93 37.96
CA SER A 736 43.73 1.98 37.45
C SER A 736 44.29 3.36 37.77
N VAL A 737 44.21 4.29 36.81
CA VAL A 737 44.76 5.65 36.95
C VAL A 737 43.76 6.67 36.42
N VAL A 738 43.56 7.75 37.19
CA VAL A 738 42.93 8.98 36.70
C VAL A 738 44.03 9.82 36.04
N SER A 739 44.03 9.84 34.71
CA SER A 739 45.03 10.56 33.92
C SER A 739 44.46 11.87 33.41
N LEU A 740 45.10 12.99 33.74
CA LEU A 740 44.80 14.31 33.24
C LEU A 740 45.86 14.72 32.24
N SER A 741 45.47 15.00 31.01
CA SER A 741 46.37 15.32 29.91
C SER A 741 45.92 16.53 29.10
N ASN A 742 46.87 17.23 28.49
CA ASN A 742 46.66 18.23 27.43
C ASN A 742 45.68 19.39 27.75
N GLY A 743 45.52 19.77 29.02
CA GLY A 743 44.63 20.83 29.48
C GLY A 743 43.38 20.32 30.20
N GLY A 744 43.28 19.02 30.47
CA GLY A 744 42.23 18.46 31.31
C GLY A 744 42.29 19.00 32.75
N GLN A 745 41.13 19.17 33.38
CA GLN A 745 41.01 19.73 34.73
C GLN A 745 40.20 18.83 35.66
N LEU A 746 40.71 18.58 36.88
CA LEU A 746 39.96 17.96 37.98
C LEU A 746 39.79 18.96 39.12
N SER A 747 38.56 19.20 39.56
CA SER A 747 38.26 20.23 40.58
C SER A 747 37.02 19.92 41.42
N GLY A 748 36.67 20.84 42.33
CA GLY A 748 35.51 20.74 43.19
C GLY A 748 35.79 20.00 44.50
N SER A 749 34.77 19.46 45.15
CA SER A 749 34.83 18.74 46.42
C SER A 749 34.55 17.25 46.24
N GLY A 750 35.49 16.39 46.64
CA GLY A 750 35.28 14.94 46.51
C GLY A 750 36.52 14.10 46.81
N THR A 751 36.35 12.79 46.79
CA THR A 751 37.42 11.81 47.00
C THR A 751 37.76 11.09 45.70
N VAL A 752 39.05 10.96 45.38
CA VAL A 752 39.56 10.15 44.28
C VAL A 752 40.36 8.99 44.86
N ASN A 753 39.74 7.81 44.88
CA ASN A 753 40.33 6.57 45.35
C ASN A 753 41.18 5.90 44.26
N SER A 754 42.15 6.63 43.72
CA SER A 754 43.04 6.13 42.69
C SER A 754 44.33 6.95 42.65
N ASN A 755 45.31 6.48 41.87
CA ASN A 755 46.45 7.29 41.49
C ASN A 755 45.98 8.37 40.49
N VAL A 756 46.51 9.58 40.64
CA VAL A 756 46.24 10.71 39.75
C VAL A 756 47.52 11.09 39.05
N THR A 757 47.55 11.01 37.73
CA THR A 757 48.68 11.46 36.91
C THR A 757 48.29 12.68 36.11
N CYS A 758 49.10 13.72 36.16
CA CYS A 758 48.85 15.01 35.51
C CYS A 758 49.99 15.31 34.51
N GLY A 759 49.68 15.30 33.21
CA GLY A 759 50.56 15.70 32.11
C GLY A 759 50.04 16.94 31.37
N ASN A 760 50.63 18.13 31.57
CA ASN A 760 50.10 19.39 31.03
C ASN A 760 48.60 19.57 31.31
N SER A 761 48.22 19.71 32.57
CA SER A 761 46.82 19.67 33.03
C SER A 761 46.66 20.45 34.33
N THR A 762 45.43 20.63 34.80
CA THR A 762 45.13 21.44 35.99
C THR A 762 44.48 20.60 37.09
N LEU A 763 45.06 20.63 38.30
CA LEU A 763 44.44 20.09 39.50
C LEU A 763 43.94 21.24 40.38
N GLY A 764 42.64 21.32 40.61
CA GLY A 764 41.97 22.45 41.26
C GLY A 764 41.30 23.40 40.26
N ASN A 765 40.87 24.58 40.74
CA ASN A 765 40.17 25.58 39.92
C ASN A 765 40.50 26.98 40.41
N MET A 766 40.75 27.92 39.50
CA MET A 766 41.02 29.31 39.83
C MET A 766 39.79 30.08 40.33
N ASN A 767 38.59 29.68 39.91
CA ASN A 767 37.34 30.41 40.15
C ASN A 767 36.50 29.84 41.30
N SER A 768 36.77 28.60 41.71
CA SER A 768 36.01 27.90 42.76
C SER A 768 36.93 27.18 43.74
N ILE A 769 36.44 26.98 44.97
CA ILE A 769 37.14 26.20 45.98
C ILE A 769 37.15 24.73 45.56
N SER A 770 38.31 24.10 45.64
CA SER A 770 38.49 22.67 45.38
C SER A 770 38.95 21.97 46.67
N ASN A 771 38.13 21.04 47.17
CA ASN A 771 38.38 20.21 48.35
C ASN A 771 38.51 18.74 47.93
N LEU A 772 39.69 18.38 47.41
CA LEU A 772 39.97 17.07 46.84
C LEU A 772 40.73 16.20 47.85
N ASN A 773 40.29 14.95 48.04
CA ASN A 773 41.06 13.92 48.77
C ASN A 773 41.47 12.80 47.81
N ILE A 774 42.76 12.67 47.52
CA ILE A 774 43.33 11.65 46.65
C ILE A 774 43.96 10.58 47.54
N THR A 775 43.47 9.34 47.51
CA THR A 775 44.01 8.28 48.39
C THR A 775 45.21 7.54 47.80
N GLY A 776 45.42 7.69 46.48
CA GLY A 776 46.60 7.20 45.76
C GLY A 776 47.78 8.17 45.76
N ASN A 777 48.72 7.92 44.86
CA ASN A 777 49.78 8.87 44.53
C ASN A 777 49.23 9.97 43.62
N ALA A 778 49.79 11.18 43.72
CA ALA A 778 49.58 12.24 42.73
C ALA A 778 50.91 12.54 42.04
N GLU A 779 50.95 12.43 40.71
CA GLU A 779 52.13 12.67 39.89
C GLU A 779 51.86 13.82 38.94
N THR A 780 52.77 14.79 38.89
CA THR A 780 52.65 15.99 38.07
C THR A 780 53.85 16.14 37.15
N SER A 781 53.63 16.70 35.97
CA SER A 781 54.65 17.00 34.96
C SER A 781 55.05 18.48 34.97
N ASN A 782 56.04 18.83 34.14
CA ASN A 782 56.61 20.18 33.99
C ASN A 782 55.56 21.25 33.65
N GLU A 783 54.48 20.86 32.98
CA GLU A 783 53.44 21.75 32.46
C GLU A 783 52.13 21.68 33.27
N THR A 784 52.11 20.87 34.34
CA THR A 784 50.93 20.75 35.19
C THR A 784 50.79 21.97 36.09
N SER A 785 49.59 22.55 36.15
CA SER A 785 49.23 23.55 37.16
C SER A 785 48.46 22.92 38.32
N ILE A 786 48.78 23.32 39.54
CA ILE A 786 47.93 23.11 40.71
C ILE A 786 47.35 24.47 41.09
N ASP A 787 46.04 24.58 41.04
CA ASP A 787 45.31 25.84 41.22
C ASP A 787 44.57 25.83 42.57
N ILE A 788 44.99 26.73 43.46
CA ILE A 788 44.46 26.88 44.81
C ILE A 788 43.72 28.21 44.89
N ASN A 789 42.43 28.17 45.23
CA ASN A 789 41.63 29.37 45.42
C ASN A 789 41.47 29.65 46.93
N ILE A 790 41.74 30.88 47.35
CA ILE A 790 41.57 31.34 48.72
C ILE A 790 40.58 32.52 48.70
N GLN A 791 39.34 32.26 49.13
CA GLN A 791 38.29 33.28 49.14
C GLN A 791 38.36 34.12 50.43
N ASN A 792 38.49 33.46 51.58
CA ASN A 792 38.66 34.08 52.90
C ASN A 792 39.40 33.13 53.87
N ASP A 793 39.48 33.52 55.14
CA ASP A 793 40.20 32.77 56.19
C ASP A 793 39.66 31.36 56.46
N SER A 794 38.37 31.12 56.20
CA SER A 794 37.69 29.85 56.43
C SER A 794 37.40 29.06 55.15
N GLU A 795 37.48 29.70 53.99
CA GLU A 795 37.04 29.16 52.71
C GLU A 795 38.19 29.22 51.69
N TYR A 796 38.93 28.12 51.60
CA TYR A 796 40.05 27.96 50.69
C TYR A 796 40.18 26.51 50.21
N SER A 797 40.77 26.32 49.02
CA SER A 797 40.99 25.01 48.42
C SER A 797 41.92 24.15 49.26
N THR A 798 41.57 22.87 49.42
CA THR A 798 42.40 21.86 50.06
C THR A 798 42.55 20.64 49.15
N ILE A 799 43.79 20.21 48.93
CA ILE A 799 44.12 18.99 48.19
C ILE A 799 44.90 18.08 49.14
N SER A 800 44.28 17.02 49.60
CA SER A 800 44.88 16.00 50.45
C SER A 800 45.30 14.81 49.59
N ILE A 801 46.52 14.33 49.73
CA ILE A 801 47.07 13.17 49.01
C ILE A 801 47.55 12.16 50.04
N GLU A 802 46.86 11.05 50.24
CA GLU A 802 47.16 10.13 51.34
C GLU A 802 48.49 9.37 51.16
N LYS A 803 49.01 9.27 49.93
CA LYS A 803 50.33 8.70 49.64
C LYS A 803 51.32 9.80 49.24
N ASN A 804 51.97 9.66 48.08
CA ASN A 804 53.09 10.50 47.68
C ASN A 804 52.68 11.53 46.64
N LEU A 805 53.22 12.75 46.76
CA LEU A 805 53.17 13.78 45.73
C LEU A 805 54.49 13.80 44.96
N TYR A 806 54.44 13.42 43.69
CA TYR A 806 55.54 13.45 42.73
C TYR A 806 55.44 14.70 41.85
N ILE A 807 56.44 15.57 41.90
CA ILE A 807 56.54 16.75 41.03
C ILE A 807 57.70 16.53 40.07
N GLN A 808 57.40 15.94 38.91
CA GLN A 808 58.41 15.69 37.90
C GLN A 808 58.69 16.97 37.12
N ASN A 809 59.97 17.37 37.07
CA ASN A 809 60.48 18.45 36.24
C ASN A 809 59.76 19.81 36.41
N GLY A 810 59.23 20.06 37.61
CA GLY A 810 58.79 21.38 38.05
C GLY A 810 57.44 21.84 37.48
N GLY A 811 56.33 21.30 37.98
CA GLY A 811 55.00 21.88 37.76
C GLY A 811 54.86 23.31 38.31
N VAL A 812 53.72 23.94 38.04
CA VAL A 812 53.38 25.30 38.48
C VAL A 812 52.35 25.25 39.61
N LEU A 813 52.58 25.95 40.70
CA LEU A 813 51.58 26.18 41.74
C LEU A 813 51.01 27.59 41.61
N ASN A 814 49.72 27.71 41.30
CA ASN A 814 49.02 28.99 41.29
C ASN A 814 48.15 29.13 42.54
N VAL A 815 48.26 30.25 43.25
CA VAL A 815 47.41 30.56 44.40
C VAL A 815 46.64 31.84 44.11
N TYR A 816 45.32 31.75 44.01
CA TYR A 816 44.42 32.86 43.67
C TYR A 816 43.70 33.41 44.91
N PHE A 817 43.75 34.72 45.10
CA PHE A 817 43.07 35.45 46.17
C PHE A 817 41.88 36.22 45.62
N GLN A 818 40.65 35.95 46.08
CA GLN A 818 39.48 36.69 45.59
C GLN A 818 39.26 38.03 46.31
N ASN A 819 39.60 38.10 47.60
CA ASN A 819 39.44 39.33 48.37
C ASN A 819 40.62 39.52 49.35
N THR A 820 41.52 40.47 49.01
CA THR A 820 42.71 40.74 49.84
C THR A 820 42.39 41.51 51.12
N SER A 821 41.21 42.14 51.21
CA SER A 821 40.81 42.95 52.38
C SER A 821 40.32 42.11 53.58
N THR A 822 39.91 40.87 53.34
CA THR A 822 39.35 39.96 54.36
C THR A 822 40.35 38.94 54.90
N MET A 823 41.58 38.93 54.41
CA MET A 823 42.62 37.99 54.85
C MET A 823 43.27 38.51 56.14
N SER A 824 43.17 37.76 57.23
CA SER A 824 43.83 38.19 58.45
C SER A 824 45.35 38.05 58.37
N ASN A 825 46.01 39.10 58.84
CA ASN A 825 47.45 39.16 58.96
C ASN A 825 47.96 38.02 59.87
N ASN A 826 48.99 37.30 59.44
CA ASN A 826 49.62 36.14 60.08
C ASN A 826 48.88 34.80 59.99
N ASN A 827 47.94 34.65 59.06
CA ASN A 827 47.36 33.34 58.77
C ASN A 827 48.29 32.43 57.97
N ASN A 828 48.13 31.12 58.21
CA ASN A 828 48.84 30.05 57.52
C ASN A 828 47.81 29.13 56.84
N TYR A 829 47.69 29.27 55.53
CA TYR A 829 46.73 28.50 54.72
C TYR A 829 47.38 27.21 54.25
N THR A 830 47.09 26.08 54.89
CA THR A 830 47.58 24.77 54.45
C THR A 830 46.64 24.17 53.41
N PHE A 831 47.02 24.27 52.14
CA PHE A 831 46.15 23.91 51.00
C PHE A 831 46.56 22.63 50.28
N ILE A 832 47.79 22.12 50.44
CA ILE A 832 48.15 20.78 49.97
C ILE A 832 48.72 19.98 51.14
N ARG A 833 48.24 18.75 51.34
CA ARG A 833 48.73 17.79 52.35
C ARG A 833 49.13 16.49 51.65
N TYR A 834 50.23 15.86 52.08
CA TYR A 834 50.69 14.58 51.55
C TYR A 834 51.43 13.75 52.61
N ALA A 835 51.49 12.43 52.47
CA ALA A 835 52.19 11.58 53.44
C ALA A 835 53.71 11.73 53.34
N THR A 836 54.28 11.68 52.14
CA THR A 836 55.70 12.00 51.92
C THR A 836 55.93 12.66 50.55
N THR A 837 56.94 13.53 50.46
CA THR A 837 57.56 13.95 49.20
C THR A 837 58.89 13.27 49.03
N THR A 838 59.23 12.80 47.84
CA THR A 838 60.64 12.54 47.52
C THR A 838 61.40 13.87 47.52
N ASN A 839 62.60 13.91 48.08
CA ASN A 839 63.40 15.13 48.31
C ASN A 839 63.86 15.87 47.02
N GLN A 840 63.30 15.54 45.85
CA GLN A 840 63.63 16.12 44.54
C GLN A 840 62.47 16.93 43.91
N ASN A 841 61.38 17.14 44.62
CA ASN A 841 60.13 17.68 44.06
C ASN A 841 59.88 19.13 44.49
N THR A 842 60.46 20.10 43.77
CA THR A 842 60.09 21.52 43.92
C THR A 842 59.29 21.97 42.71
N PHE A 843 58.23 22.75 42.91
CA PHE A 843 57.54 23.43 41.81
C PHE A 843 58.55 24.31 41.07
N SER A 844 58.55 24.31 39.74
CA SER A 844 59.44 25.21 38.97
C SER A 844 59.05 26.67 39.18
N LYS A 845 57.76 26.90 39.44
CA LYS A 845 57.17 28.23 39.54
C LYS A 845 56.01 28.21 40.53
N VAL A 846 56.05 29.15 41.47
CA VAL A 846 54.93 29.43 42.37
C VAL A 846 54.46 30.84 42.05
N VAL A 847 53.21 30.99 41.64
CA VAL A 847 52.64 32.29 41.29
C VAL A 847 51.46 32.57 42.19
N ILE A 848 51.48 33.74 42.80
CA ILE A 848 50.39 34.21 43.64
C ILE A 848 49.65 35.27 42.85
N HIS A 849 48.33 35.14 42.78
CA HIS A 849 47.46 35.99 42.00
C HIS A 849 46.39 36.61 42.88
N TYR A 850 46.00 37.83 42.54
CA TYR A 850 44.75 38.45 42.96
C TYR A 850 43.73 38.25 41.84
N TYR A 851 42.62 37.60 42.14
CA TYR A 851 41.47 37.45 41.25
C TYR A 851 40.40 38.45 41.65
N ASP A 852 40.15 39.41 40.79
CA ASP A 852 39.05 40.36 40.97
C ASP A 852 37.76 39.72 40.43
N THR A 853 36.86 39.34 41.34
CA THR A 853 35.59 38.67 41.00
C THR A 853 34.63 39.57 40.23
N GLU A 854 34.71 40.88 40.38
CA GLU A 854 33.83 41.82 39.65
C GLU A 854 34.26 41.95 38.19
N THR A 855 35.58 42.00 37.94
CA THR A 855 36.13 42.19 36.60
C THR A 855 36.58 40.89 35.93
N SER A 856 36.52 39.76 36.63
CA SER A 856 37.10 38.47 36.20
C SER A 856 38.58 38.57 35.82
N SER A 857 39.31 39.55 36.37
CA SER A 857 40.72 39.80 36.01
C SER A 857 41.68 39.19 37.02
N VAL A 858 42.75 38.58 36.51
CA VAL A 858 43.83 37.97 37.31
C VAL A 858 45.05 38.89 37.27
N LYS A 859 45.54 39.32 38.44
CA LYS A 859 46.77 40.11 38.59
C LYS A 859 47.79 39.35 39.43
N SER A 860 48.96 39.06 38.89
CA SER A 860 50.02 38.44 39.70
C SER A 860 50.53 39.40 40.77
N ILE A 861 50.62 38.92 42.00
CA ILE A 861 51.14 39.63 43.15
C ILE A 861 52.63 39.28 43.28
N GLN A 862 53.50 40.28 43.12
CA GLN A 862 54.93 40.14 43.40
C GLN A 862 55.28 40.85 44.70
N ASP A 863 54.86 40.25 45.82
CA ASP A 863 55.26 40.68 47.16
C ASP A 863 55.74 39.46 47.96
N PRO A 864 56.98 38.99 47.71
CA PRO A 864 57.55 37.82 48.39
C PRO A 864 57.74 38.02 49.90
N CYS A 865 57.60 39.25 50.38
CA CYS A 865 57.67 39.64 51.78
C CYS A 865 56.37 39.39 52.52
N LYS A 866 55.27 39.77 51.89
CA LYS A 866 53.92 39.55 52.43
C LYS A 866 53.47 38.10 52.27
N TYR A 867 53.83 37.45 51.17
CA TYR A 867 53.35 36.12 50.84
C TYR A 867 54.52 35.14 50.73
N LYS A 868 54.61 34.19 51.67
CA LYS A 868 55.71 33.21 51.72
C LYS A 868 55.18 31.79 51.69
N LEU A 869 55.58 31.02 50.67
CA LEU A 869 55.29 29.59 50.62
C LEU A 869 56.13 28.86 51.68
N LYS A 870 55.47 28.07 52.51
CA LYS A 870 56.07 27.21 53.54
C LYS A 870 55.93 25.76 53.10
N HIS A 871 57.06 25.12 52.85
CA HIS A 871 57.15 23.70 52.52
C HIS A 871 57.48 22.90 53.78
N SER A 872 56.72 21.84 54.06
CA SER A 872 57.09 20.80 55.04
C SER A 872 57.22 19.45 54.33
N THR A 873 57.67 18.42 55.06
CA THR A 873 57.76 17.05 54.56
C THR A 873 56.39 16.42 54.26
N THR A 874 55.30 17.05 54.70
CA THR A 874 53.93 16.52 54.61
C THR A 874 52.88 17.55 54.16
N SER A 875 53.27 18.78 53.85
CA SER A 875 52.31 19.82 53.44
C SER A 875 52.97 21.01 52.75
N LEU A 876 52.19 21.69 51.91
CA LEU A 876 52.43 23.06 51.45
C LEU A 876 51.43 24.00 52.09
N SER A 877 51.92 25.13 52.56
CA SER A 877 51.09 26.21 53.09
C SER A 877 51.54 27.57 52.58
N LEU A 878 50.64 28.54 52.52
CA LEU A 878 50.98 29.94 52.28
C LEU A 878 50.87 30.70 53.58
N LEU A 879 51.99 31.32 53.98
CA LEU A 879 52.05 32.23 55.11
C LEU A 879 51.82 33.66 54.61
N VAL A 880 50.82 34.34 55.16
CA VAL A 880 50.52 35.75 54.87
C VAL A 880 51.02 36.60 56.05
N SER A 881 52.11 37.32 55.87
CA SER A 881 52.76 38.16 56.90
C SER A 881 52.22 39.59 56.88
N SER A 882 52.08 40.21 58.06
CA SER A 882 51.81 41.65 58.18
C SER A 882 53.01 42.56 57.89
N GLN A 883 54.22 42.00 57.84
CA GLN A 883 55.45 42.80 57.72
C GLN A 883 55.78 43.06 56.24
N SER A 884 55.59 44.31 55.79
CA SER A 884 56.21 44.80 54.56
C SER A 884 57.73 44.85 54.77
N CYS A 885 58.53 44.02 54.10
CA CYS A 885 59.96 44.28 54.08
C CYS A 885 60.24 45.48 53.16
N GLN A 886 61.11 46.39 53.59
CA GLN A 886 61.69 47.37 52.69
C GLN A 886 62.57 46.64 51.67
N ILE A 887 62.03 46.36 50.48
CA ILE A 887 62.84 45.98 49.32
C ILE A 887 63.59 47.26 48.93
N SER A 888 64.88 47.31 49.21
CA SER A 888 65.73 48.41 48.74
C SER A 888 65.78 48.36 47.22
N SER A 889 65.28 49.42 46.60
CA SER A 889 65.22 49.61 45.16
C SER A 889 66.63 49.73 44.57
N SER A 890 67.19 48.64 44.08
CA SER A 890 68.18 48.65 43.01
C SER A 890 68.04 47.37 42.20
N GLY A 891 67.44 47.51 41.02
CA GLY A 891 67.12 46.40 40.13
C GLY A 891 68.36 45.70 39.57
N ASP A 892 68.26 44.38 39.48
CA ASP A 892 68.58 43.64 38.26
C ASP A 892 67.96 42.24 38.35
N ASP A 893 67.19 41.89 37.32
CA ASP A 893 66.44 40.64 37.17
C ASP A 893 67.37 39.43 36.98
N SER A 894 67.32 38.47 37.90
CA SER A 894 67.43 37.02 37.63
C SER A 894 67.51 36.24 38.95
N ILE A 895 66.38 35.64 39.33
CA ILE A 895 66.34 34.61 40.37
C ILE A 895 66.44 33.25 39.66
N SER A 896 67.65 32.67 39.63
CA SER A 896 67.85 31.23 39.50
C SER A 896 68.35 30.70 40.84
N GLU A 897 67.55 29.88 41.51
CA GLU A 897 68.00 29.13 42.68
C GLU A 897 68.97 28.04 42.24
N THR A 898 70.23 28.16 42.69
CA THR A 898 71.13 27.03 42.82
C THR A 898 71.83 27.18 44.17
N PHE A 899 71.67 26.16 45.01
CA PHE A 899 72.42 26.04 46.27
C PHE A 899 73.93 26.10 45.98
N SER A 900 74.58 27.22 46.32
CA SER A 900 76.02 27.26 46.57
C SER A 900 76.42 28.57 47.26
N ASN A 901 76.66 28.47 48.56
CA ASN A 901 77.75 29.10 49.29
C ASN A 901 78.25 30.51 48.83
N LYS A 902 77.32 31.47 48.67
CA LYS A 902 77.65 32.84 48.21
C LYS A 902 78.36 33.72 49.24
N LYS A 903 78.40 33.32 50.52
CA LYS A 903 79.11 34.07 51.58
C LYS A 903 80.64 33.89 51.54
N SER A 904 81.14 32.88 50.83
CA SER A 904 82.58 32.69 50.58
C SER A 904 83.03 33.42 49.30
N TYR A 905 82.20 33.46 48.26
CA TYR A 905 82.57 34.08 46.98
C TYR A 905 82.61 35.61 47.00
N MET A 906 81.80 36.30 47.81
CA MET A 906 81.91 37.76 47.92
C MET A 906 83.15 38.19 48.71
N LYS A 907 83.57 37.39 49.70
CA LYS A 907 84.87 37.57 50.36
C LYS A 907 86.04 37.18 49.44
N LEU A 908 85.91 36.13 48.63
CA LEU A 908 86.93 35.74 47.67
C LEU A 908 87.04 36.72 46.50
N ALA A 909 85.94 37.26 45.98
CA ALA A 909 85.94 38.25 44.90
C ALA A 909 86.38 39.64 45.40
N LEU A 910 86.03 40.06 46.62
CA LEU A 910 86.63 41.25 47.23
C LEU A 910 88.11 41.03 47.60
N CYS A 911 88.53 39.81 47.96
CA CYS A 911 89.94 39.47 48.17
C CYS A 911 90.73 39.28 46.88
N VAL A 912 90.10 38.88 45.76
CA VAL A 912 90.75 38.72 44.45
C VAL A 912 90.76 40.05 43.70
N VAL A 913 89.70 40.85 43.76
CA VAL A 913 89.69 42.22 43.22
C VAL A 913 90.53 43.15 44.10
N GLY A 914 90.42 43.06 45.42
CA GLY A 914 91.31 43.76 46.36
C GLY A 914 92.75 43.23 46.32
N GLY A 915 92.93 41.94 46.00
CA GLY A 915 94.23 41.32 45.76
C GLY A 915 94.86 41.75 44.44
N VAL A 916 94.09 41.85 43.36
CA VAL A 916 94.58 42.29 42.03
C VAL A 916 94.84 43.80 42.03
N VAL A 917 93.99 44.61 42.68
CA VAL A 917 94.23 46.06 42.87
C VAL A 917 95.39 46.28 43.85
N GLY A 918 95.48 45.49 44.92
CA GLY A 918 96.59 45.52 45.87
C GLY A 918 97.93 45.10 45.27
N PHE A 919 97.95 44.03 44.48
CA PHE A 919 99.14 43.59 43.72
C PHE A 919 99.48 44.56 42.60
N ALA A 920 98.51 45.21 41.94
CA ALA A 920 98.78 46.26 40.96
C ALA A 920 99.40 47.52 41.60
N ILE A 921 98.92 47.93 42.78
CA ILE A 921 99.48 49.05 43.54
C ILE A 921 100.87 48.70 44.09
N ILE A 922 101.06 47.49 44.65
CA ILE A 922 102.36 47.02 45.13
C ILE A 922 103.35 46.83 43.98
N ALA A 923 102.93 46.27 42.84
CA ALA A 923 103.77 46.16 41.64
C ALA A 923 104.10 47.53 41.06
N SER A 924 103.16 48.48 41.05
CA SER A 924 103.42 49.87 40.63
C SER A 924 104.39 50.57 41.58
N ILE A 925 104.29 50.36 42.89
CA ILE A 925 105.23 50.88 43.89
C ILE A 925 106.61 50.21 43.77
N ILE A 926 106.68 48.91 43.48
CA ILE A 926 107.94 48.18 43.24
C ILE A 926 108.60 48.63 41.93
N ILE A 927 107.83 48.81 40.85
CA ILE A 927 108.30 49.34 39.57
C ILE A 927 108.77 50.79 39.75
N TRP A 928 108.03 51.61 40.49
CA TRP A 928 108.41 52.99 40.81
C TRP A 928 109.66 53.06 41.69
N LYS A 929 109.79 52.22 42.72
CA LYS A 929 111.04 52.08 43.51
C LYS A 929 112.21 51.56 42.68
N LYS A 930 112.01 50.59 41.79
CA LYS A 930 113.05 50.11 40.85
C LYS A 930 113.46 51.20 39.86
N ARG A 931 112.54 52.06 39.43
CA ARG A 931 112.84 53.20 38.54
C ARG A 931 113.61 54.30 39.27
N ILE A 932 113.32 54.55 40.55
CA ILE A 932 114.08 55.48 41.40
C ILE A 932 115.49 54.93 41.72
N ILE A 933 115.61 53.63 42.03
CA ILE A 933 116.92 52.99 42.25
C ILE A 933 117.71 52.89 40.94
N GLY A 934 117.06 52.61 39.81
CA GLY A 934 117.67 52.61 38.48
C GLY A 934 118.17 53.99 38.07
N ASN A 935 117.37 55.05 38.27
CA ASN A 935 117.79 56.42 38.02
C ASN A 935 118.89 56.87 39.00
N TYR A 936 118.84 56.45 40.27
CA TYR A 936 119.89 56.73 41.25
C TYR A 936 121.21 56.01 40.91
N LEU A 937 121.17 54.75 40.45
CA LEU A 937 122.34 54.01 40.00
C LEU A 937 122.88 54.53 38.66
N MET A 938 122.02 55.02 37.76
CA MET A 938 122.43 55.65 36.50
C MET A 938 123.12 56.99 36.76
N ILE A 939 122.56 57.84 37.63
CA ILE A 939 123.19 59.10 38.09
C ILE A 939 124.49 58.84 38.87
N LYS A 940 124.56 57.76 39.66
CA LYS A 940 125.79 57.37 40.38
C LYS A 940 126.85 56.78 39.44
N ARG A 941 126.45 56.06 38.39
CA ARG A 941 127.35 55.54 37.35
C ARG A 941 127.87 56.66 36.45
N GLU A 942 127.05 57.64 36.09
CA GLU A 942 127.48 58.86 35.39
C GLU A 942 128.41 59.71 36.26
N ASN A 943 128.14 59.87 37.55
CA ASN A 943 129.07 60.57 38.46
C ASN A 943 130.40 59.84 38.66
N ILE A 944 130.42 58.50 38.59
CA ILE A 944 131.67 57.70 38.66
C ILE A 944 132.42 57.75 37.32
N LEU A 945 131.72 57.70 36.18
CA LEU A 945 132.33 57.85 34.84
C LEU A 945 132.85 59.27 34.58
N VAL A 946 132.19 60.31 35.11
CA VAL A 946 132.67 61.69 35.08
C VAL A 946 133.89 61.87 36.02
N ARG A 947 133.94 61.19 37.18
CA ARG A 947 135.14 61.18 38.05
C ARG A 947 136.32 60.37 37.51
N ILE A 948 136.07 59.37 36.66
CA ILE A 948 137.14 58.59 36.01
C ILE A 948 137.65 59.33 34.77
N ASN A 949 136.79 60.05 34.04
CA ASN A 949 137.22 60.90 32.92
C ASN A 949 137.83 62.25 33.36
N SER A 950 137.59 62.73 34.58
CA SER A 950 138.24 63.91 35.16
C SER A 950 139.53 63.62 35.93
N ARG A 951 140.07 62.39 35.86
CA ARG A 951 141.40 62.01 36.39
C ARG A 951 142.37 61.55 35.30
N ASN A 952 141.99 61.68 34.03
CA ASN A 952 142.87 61.54 32.87
C ASN A 952 142.97 62.85 32.06
N SER A 953 142.68 63.98 32.70
CA SER A 953 143.07 65.32 32.23
C SER A 953 143.37 66.19 33.46
N MET A 954 144.66 66.21 33.82
CA MET A 954 145.33 66.78 35.01
C MET A 954 145.32 65.94 36.28
#